data_AF-A0A507D1W0-F1
#
_entry.id   AF-A0A507D1W0-F1
#
_cell.length_a   1.000
_cell.length_b   1.000
_cell.length_c   1.000
_cell.angle_alpha   90.00
_cell.angle_beta   90.00
_cell.angle_gamma   90.00
#
_symmetry.space_group_name_H-M   'P 1'
#
loop_
_entity.id
_entity.type
_entity.pdbx_description
1 polymer ?
#
loop_
_entity_poly.entity_id
_entity_poly.type
_entity_poly.pdbx_seq_one_letter_code
_entity_poly.pdbx_strand_id
1 'polypeptide(L)'
;MIGAAKQTMAPRFDATPTDELTLHAVVDGPALEPDLLLSELTAGRTAKTALIIKSKSDMDVDGSHGARSPSDQFIADQKLNLEKREDVLTFLRHQIEVLAPYNPQHPYRATFADNCLEHRLDRRQTTYQLDNVNNVKILLLVSGAGKTRQLLEMLHIKLGYYFVSQGRQDDFGSGDLSACYDYSAKNPASARVFIRLLYFVRAFVCNYIQDLGYTQPSQILLAQLHPVEFFGCDIFEHLFESLARRSETTTIYRKIQRCFDFVAIDEIQMLVESDALFRLSTDRKRDRKRDRKRYRKSERPFYSPLVYHTKNLGKFTNFIVSGTGINYQLIEERMASSTMKKADYTRHSIISGIGPLDKDAIAEYSRLILSEHNIDSLDIDKFVNFVSSFKLCHGRARFIAFILDSFVKNNDMEAAISKFVSGLSDVNGDLFPLKFFRRDLNNGLTSFSKVVGGDTLGRLLRELLIDYMMSGKAQLFVRGQVASDAVRYGLGYTRVSKDSIFAVDLVEDAIVECLRYLVPFSDVADTLVSRLLSYPKPQMVGFMLEYLVAYAFVANLHPKSKDKIKTFAGPMVEYLMSSKVQYQVFFPDHCCGPDILFKDRDTLYIIQVKFVDTITKQKRVGACNTTDPQHFYGNRKTKSVLRGHERQRDEILPALQNLRHKRLVFLHTTTKTTVGMEKVTVINQETQPKFFDKLNKGIWAVLNHIRDEFNAKK
;
A
#
# COMPACT_ATOMS: atom_id res chain seq x y z
N MET A 1 23.51 18.69 -30.93
CA MET A 1 23.53 17.34 -30.31
C MET A 1 24.32 17.30 -29.00
N ILE A 2 25.54 17.86 -28.91
CA ILE A 2 26.39 17.78 -27.70
C ILE A 2 25.68 18.30 -26.42
N GLY A 3 24.95 19.42 -26.51
CA GLY A 3 24.18 19.96 -25.38
C GLY A 3 22.97 19.12 -24.95
N ALA A 4 22.36 18.34 -25.87
CA ALA A 4 21.23 17.48 -25.57
C ALA A 4 21.68 16.10 -25.03
N ALA A 5 22.85 15.63 -25.47
CA ALA A 5 23.47 14.40 -24.97
C ALA A 5 23.85 14.52 -23.49
N LYS A 6 24.50 15.62 -23.08
CA LYS A 6 24.84 15.85 -21.66
C LYS A 6 23.63 15.90 -20.72
N GLN A 7 22.46 16.35 -21.20
CA GLN A 7 21.24 16.39 -20.37
C GLN A 7 20.54 15.03 -20.21
N THR A 8 20.93 14.01 -20.98
CA THR A 8 20.25 12.69 -21.02
C THR A 8 21.17 11.52 -20.64
N MET A 9 22.42 11.78 -20.24
CA MET A 9 23.35 10.75 -19.81
C MET A 9 23.08 10.32 -18.36
N ALA A 10 23.22 9.02 -18.08
CA ALA A 10 23.13 8.50 -16.72
C ALA A 10 24.29 9.03 -15.86
N PRO A 11 24.13 9.16 -14.52
CA PRO A 11 25.14 9.75 -13.63
C PRO A 11 26.53 9.11 -13.72
N ARG A 12 26.59 7.84 -14.17
CA ARG A 12 27.81 7.07 -14.36
C ARG A 12 28.72 7.59 -15.48
N PHE A 13 28.20 8.35 -16.44
CA PHE A 13 28.94 8.86 -17.60
C PHE A 13 29.17 10.38 -17.60
N ASP A 14 28.56 11.12 -16.66
CA ASP A 14 28.74 12.58 -16.52
C ASP A 14 30.17 12.96 -16.08
N ALA A 15 30.85 12.04 -15.39
CA ALA A 15 32.24 12.21 -14.94
C ALA A 15 33.28 11.73 -15.97
N THR A 16 32.86 11.12 -17.09
CA THR A 16 33.76 10.55 -18.09
C THR A 16 34.14 11.62 -19.14
N PRO A 17 35.45 11.83 -19.43
CA PRO A 17 35.88 12.79 -20.45
C PRO A 17 35.25 12.50 -21.83
N THR A 18 34.86 13.55 -22.57
CA THR A 18 34.16 13.41 -23.86
C THR A 18 34.97 12.73 -24.97
N ASP A 19 36.29 12.70 -24.81
CA ASP A 19 37.30 12.02 -25.60
C ASP A 19 37.40 10.50 -25.29
N GLU A 20 36.69 10.02 -24.26
CA GLU A 20 36.54 8.59 -23.92
C GLU A 20 35.15 8.02 -24.26
N LEU A 21 34.31 8.81 -24.94
CA LEU A 21 32.94 8.45 -25.33
C LEU A 21 32.79 8.41 -26.85
N THR A 22 32.30 7.28 -27.38
CA THR A 22 32.08 7.07 -28.82
C THR A 22 30.60 6.88 -29.14
N LEU A 23 30.22 7.24 -30.37
CA LEU A 23 28.84 7.29 -30.83
C LEU A 23 28.56 6.17 -31.84
N HIS A 24 27.59 5.30 -31.54
CA HIS A 24 27.21 4.20 -32.44
C HIS A 24 25.77 4.29 -32.93
N ALA A 25 25.57 3.99 -34.22
CA ALA A 25 24.27 3.81 -34.84
C ALA A 25 23.79 2.36 -34.65
N VAL A 26 22.50 2.17 -34.36
CA VAL A 26 21.90 0.84 -34.23
C VAL A 26 21.02 0.56 -35.46
N VAL A 27 21.46 -0.43 -36.25
CA VAL A 27 20.84 -1.09 -37.43
C VAL A 27 21.07 -0.46 -38.82
N ASP A 28 21.54 -1.34 -39.74
CA ASP A 28 21.73 -1.27 -41.20
C ASP A 28 21.12 -0.06 -41.95
N GLY A 29 21.85 1.05 -41.98
CA GLY A 29 21.62 2.24 -42.82
C GLY A 29 22.96 2.98 -43.04
N PRO A 30 23.04 3.97 -43.95
CA PRO A 30 24.31 4.48 -44.45
C PRO A 30 25.18 4.98 -43.31
N ALA A 31 26.35 4.34 -43.18
CA ALA A 31 27.23 4.40 -42.03
C ALA A 31 27.75 5.82 -41.76
N LEU A 32 27.60 6.29 -40.52
CA LEU A 32 28.66 7.10 -39.92
C LEU A 32 29.85 6.17 -39.71
N GLU A 33 31.09 6.68 -39.86
CA GLU A 33 32.27 5.88 -39.57
C GLU A 33 32.13 5.22 -38.19
N PRO A 34 32.46 3.92 -38.05
CA PRO A 34 32.52 3.27 -36.75
C PRO A 34 33.43 4.08 -35.82
N ASP A 35 33.04 4.22 -34.56
CA ASP A 35 33.89 4.78 -33.51
C ASP A 35 34.18 6.29 -33.60
N LEU A 36 33.22 7.08 -34.08
CA LEU A 36 33.35 8.55 -34.08
C LEU A 36 33.37 9.11 -32.64
N LEU A 37 34.44 9.83 -32.31
CA LEU A 37 34.58 10.49 -31.01
C LEU A 37 33.56 11.63 -30.87
N LEU A 38 32.96 11.77 -29.69
CA LEU A 38 32.01 12.85 -29.43
C LEU A 38 32.63 14.24 -29.63
N SER A 39 33.94 14.37 -29.42
CA SER A 39 34.73 15.60 -29.61
C SER A 39 34.88 16.02 -31.08
N GLU A 40 34.65 15.13 -32.04
CA GLU A 40 34.88 15.37 -33.47
C GLU A 40 33.62 15.84 -34.22
N LEU A 41 32.47 15.90 -33.52
CA LEU A 41 31.20 16.30 -34.10
C LEU A 41 31.10 17.83 -34.29
N THR A 42 31.03 18.26 -35.56
CA THR A 42 30.72 19.66 -35.92
C THR A 42 29.22 19.90 -36.11
N ALA A 43 28.76 21.12 -35.84
CA ALA A 43 27.35 21.48 -35.89
C ALA A 43 26.78 21.44 -37.33
N GLY A 44 25.62 20.78 -37.51
CA GLY A 44 24.84 20.88 -38.75
C GLY A 44 24.25 19.60 -39.34
N ARG A 45 24.42 18.42 -38.71
CA ARG A 45 23.81 17.16 -39.20
C ARG A 45 22.78 16.59 -38.23
N THR A 46 21.60 16.21 -38.74
CA THR A 46 20.52 15.52 -38.03
C THR A 46 20.48 14.04 -38.42
N ALA A 47 20.60 13.15 -37.43
CA ALA A 47 20.42 11.70 -37.63
C ALA A 47 18.92 11.34 -37.57
N LYS A 48 18.49 10.38 -38.41
CA LYS A 48 17.10 9.89 -38.47
C LYS A 48 16.82 8.69 -37.55
N THR A 49 17.84 8.10 -36.92
CA THR A 49 17.76 6.91 -36.08
C THR A 49 18.30 7.18 -34.67
N ALA A 50 17.86 6.37 -33.70
CA ALA A 50 18.31 6.46 -32.31
C ALA A 50 19.81 6.13 -32.21
N LEU A 51 20.55 6.96 -31.47
CA LEU A 51 21.98 6.82 -31.26
C LEU A 51 22.25 6.29 -29.85
N ILE A 52 23.25 5.41 -29.71
CA ILE A 52 23.72 4.92 -28.40
C ILE A 52 25.12 5.46 -28.15
N ILE A 53 25.33 6.02 -26.96
CA ILE A 53 26.64 6.46 -26.46
C ILE A 53 27.20 5.34 -25.58
N LYS A 54 28.44 4.93 -25.84
CA LYS A 54 29.15 3.91 -25.05
C LYS A 54 30.48 4.47 -24.54
N SER A 55 30.97 3.96 -23.41
CA SER A 55 32.36 4.23 -23.01
C SER A 55 33.34 3.40 -23.82
N LYS A 56 34.55 3.91 -24.03
CA LYS A 56 35.65 3.18 -24.68
C LYS A 56 35.91 1.82 -24.01
N SER A 57 35.75 1.72 -22.70
CA SER A 57 35.87 0.48 -21.93
C SER A 57 34.80 -0.58 -22.22
N ASP A 58 33.66 -0.21 -22.80
CA ASP A 58 32.62 -1.17 -23.22
C ASP A 58 32.91 -1.78 -24.60
N MET A 59 33.90 -1.26 -25.34
CA MET A 59 34.22 -1.63 -26.73
C MET A 59 35.41 -2.58 -26.86
N ASP A 60 36.24 -2.75 -25.82
CA ASP A 60 37.41 -3.66 -25.83
C ASP A 60 37.04 -5.16 -25.76
N VAL A 61 35.80 -5.54 -26.07
CA VAL A 61 35.31 -6.92 -25.94
C VAL A 61 35.73 -7.80 -27.13
N ASP A 62 36.09 -7.24 -28.28
CA ASP A 62 36.24 -8.04 -29.52
C ASP A 62 37.66 -8.19 -30.09
N GLY A 63 38.72 -7.80 -29.39
CA GLY A 63 40.05 -8.24 -29.84
C GLY A 63 41.26 -7.54 -29.26
N SER A 64 41.63 -7.86 -28.03
CA SER A 64 43.03 -7.91 -27.58
C SER A 64 43.08 -8.42 -26.13
N HIS A 65 44.24 -8.93 -25.70
CA HIS A 65 44.43 -9.74 -24.50
C HIS A 65 43.88 -9.14 -23.18
N GLY A 66 42.64 -9.53 -22.85
CA GLY A 66 42.11 -9.91 -21.53
C GLY A 66 42.69 -9.27 -20.27
N ALA A 67 42.27 -8.04 -19.95
CA ALA A 67 42.25 -7.60 -18.56
C ALA A 67 41.12 -8.37 -17.83
N ARG A 68 41.50 -9.35 -17.02
CA ARG A 68 40.55 -10.06 -16.12
C ARG A 68 39.92 -9.04 -15.18
N SER A 69 38.64 -9.20 -14.83
CA SER A 69 38.06 -8.39 -13.75
C SER A 69 38.92 -8.56 -12.48
N PRO A 70 39.04 -7.55 -11.60
CA PRO A 70 39.86 -7.68 -10.38
C PRO A 70 39.50 -8.93 -9.55
N SER A 71 38.22 -9.31 -9.54
CA SER A 71 37.75 -10.54 -8.91
C SER A 71 38.24 -11.83 -9.59
N ASP A 72 38.31 -11.86 -10.93
CA ASP A 72 38.83 -13.00 -11.70
C ASP A 72 40.36 -13.07 -11.66
N GLN A 73 41.02 -11.92 -11.53
CA GLN A 73 42.46 -11.84 -11.31
C GLN A 73 42.82 -12.43 -9.95
N PHE A 74 42.12 -12.06 -8.87
CA PHE A 74 42.34 -12.66 -7.55
C PHE A 74 42.13 -14.19 -7.55
N ILE A 75 41.07 -14.69 -8.18
CA ILE A 75 40.82 -16.14 -8.32
C ILE A 75 42.01 -16.82 -8.99
N ALA A 76 42.53 -16.24 -10.08
CA ALA A 76 43.64 -16.80 -10.82
C ALA A 76 44.96 -16.75 -10.03
N ASP A 77 45.26 -15.60 -9.41
CA ASP A 77 46.50 -15.36 -8.67
C ASP A 77 46.59 -16.29 -7.44
N GLN A 78 45.47 -16.47 -6.74
CA GLN A 78 45.36 -17.36 -5.59
C GLN A 78 45.04 -18.81 -5.97
N LYS A 79 44.90 -19.12 -7.26
CA LYS A 79 44.56 -20.45 -7.80
C LYS A 79 43.32 -21.07 -7.13
N LEU A 80 42.31 -20.25 -6.86
CA LEU A 80 41.09 -20.68 -6.18
C LEU A 80 40.26 -21.59 -7.09
N ASN A 81 39.86 -22.74 -6.57
CA ASN A 81 38.88 -23.61 -7.22
C ASN A 81 37.51 -23.39 -6.58
N LEU A 82 36.63 -22.64 -7.24
CA LEU A 82 35.28 -22.33 -6.73
C LEU A 82 34.33 -23.54 -6.66
N GLU A 83 34.77 -24.75 -6.99
CA GLU A 83 34.10 -26.00 -6.63
C GLU A 83 34.39 -26.44 -5.18
N LYS A 84 35.48 -25.95 -4.58
CA LYS A 84 35.86 -26.18 -3.19
C LYS A 84 35.32 -25.10 -2.26
N ARG A 85 34.75 -25.53 -1.14
CA ARG A 85 34.05 -24.65 -0.21
C ARG A 85 34.96 -23.58 0.36
N GLU A 86 36.14 -24.00 0.78
CA GLU A 86 37.15 -23.19 1.42
C GLU A 86 37.57 -22.04 0.49
N ASP A 87 37.74 -22.34 -0.80
CA ASP A 87 38.12 -21.36 -1.83
C ASP A 87 37.00 -20.34 -2.08
N VAL A 88 35.72 -20.74 -2.04
CA VAL A 88 34.59 -19.79 -2.09
C VAL A 88 34.53 -18.91 -0.85
N LEU A 89 34.81 -19.46 0.34
CA LEU A 89 34.84 -18.66 1.57
C LEU A 89 36.00 -17.66 1.55
N THR A 90 37.17 -18.06 1.05
CA THR A 90 38.33 -17.18 0.83
C THR A 90 37.99 -16.09 -0.18
N PHE A 91 37.36 -16.46 -1.30
CA PHE A 91 36.90 -15.51 -2.32
C PHE A 91 35.91 -14.49 -1.73
N LEU A 92 34.86 -14.94 -1.04
CA LEU A 92 33.86 -14.04 -0.46
C LEU A 92 34.45 -13.14 0.63
N ARG A 93 35.36 -13.67 1.46
CA ARG A 93 36.06 -12.87 2.47
C ARG A 93 36.87 -11.75 1.80
N HIS A 94 37.66 -12.08 0.79
CA HIS A 94 38.41 -11.09 0.03
C HIS A 94 37.49 -10.05 -0.62
N GLN A 95 36.37 -10.47 -1.19
CA GLN A 95 35.40 -9.53 -1.78
C GLN A 95 34.81 -8.57 -0.74
N ILE A 96 34.49 -9.04 0.49
CA ILE A 96 34.05 -8.13 1.56
C ILE A 96 35.19 -7.18 1.95
N GLU A 97 36.41 -7.66 2.14
CA GLU A 97 37.56 -6.83 2.52
C GLU A 97 37.87 -5.73 1.49
N VAL A 98 37.58 -5.97 0.21
CA VAL A 98 37.75 -4.98 -0.86
C VAL A 98 36.54 -4.04 -0.97
N LEU A 99 35.31 -4.56 -0.94
CA LEU A 99 34.09 -3.79 -1.18
C LEU A 99 33.63 -2.98 0.05
N ALA A 100 33.90 -3.51 1.24
CA ALA A 100 33.48 -2.96 2.51
C ALA A 100 34.57 -3.24 3.56
N PRO A 101 35.75 -2.61 3.49
CA PRO A 101 36.84 -2.87 4.44
C PRO A 101 36.42 -2.56 5.89
N TYR A 102 36.66 -3.49 6.81
CA TYR A 102 36.38 -3.26 8.23
C TYR A 102 37.52 -2.51 8.91
N ASN A 103 37.19 -1.42 9.60
CA ASN A 103 38.12 -0.67 10.44
C ASN A 103 37.65 -0.72 11.92
N PRO A 104 38.40 -1.31 12.86
CA PRO A 104 38.02 -1.32 14.28
C PRO A 104 37.86 0.08 14.91
N GLN A 105 38.59 1.09 14.42
CA GLN A 105 38.47 2.48 14.88
C GLN A 105 37.22 3.18 14.32
N HIS A 106 36.75 2.72 13.16
CA HIS A 106 35.55 3.19 12.49
C HIS A 106 34.69 1.98 12.09
N PRO A 107 34.09 1.28 13.08
CA PRO A 107 33.31 0.08 12.81
C PRO A 107 32.11 0.44 11.94
N TYR A 108 31.61 -0.52 11.15
CA TYR A 108 30.36 -0.36 10.41
C TYR A 108 29.24 0.20 11.28
N ARG A 109 28.49 1.16 10.73
CA ARG A 109 27.39 1.81 11.43
C ARG A 109 26.28 2.13 10.45
N ALA A 110 25.07 1.85 10.86
CA ALA A 110 23.85 2.42 10.30
C ALA A 110 22.93 2.78 11.45
N THR A 111 21.94 3.62 11.19
CA THR A 111 20.90 3.98 12.16
C THR A 111 19.56 3.67 11.56
N PHE A 112 18.61 3.26 12.40
CA PHE A 112 17.22 3.18 11.96
C PHE A 112 16.77 4.56 11.49
N ALA A 113 16.10 4.60 10.34
CA ALA A 113 15.56 5.84 9.82
C ALA A 113 14.55 6.44 10.82
N ASP A 114 14.53 7.76 10.92
CA ASP A 114 13.53 8.51 11.70
C ASP A 114 12.19 8.54 10.95
N ASN A 115 11.64 7.35 10.76
CA ASN A 115 10.38 7.11 10.05
C ASN A 115 9.48 6.18 10.85
N CYS A 116 8.18 6.21 10.57
CA CYS A 116 7.21 5.43 11.33
C CYS A 116 7.38 3.89 11.24
N LEU A 117 8.19 3.35 10.33
CA LEU A 117 8.41 1.90 10.18
C LEU A 117 9.56 1.40 11.07
N GLU A 118 10.68 2.10 11.04
CA GLU A 118 11.93 1.70 11.69
C GLU A 118 12.19 2.45 13.00
N HIS A 119 11.63 3.65 13.17
CA HIS A 119 11.89 4.46 14.35
C HIS A 119 11.51 3.68 15.62
N ARG A 120 12.55 3.27 16.33
CA ARG A 120 12.51 2.69 17.67
C ARG A 120 11.76 1.37 17.78
N LEU A 121 12.12 0.45 16.88
CA LEU A 121 11.78 -0.97 16.97
C LEU A 121 12.09 -1.60 18.35
N ASP A 122 13.03 -1.04 19.11
CA ASP A 122 13.38 -1.45 20.48
C ASP A 122 12.30 -1.17 21.54
N ARG A 123 11.41 -0.19 21.31
CA ARG A 123 10.28 0.10 22.21
C ARG A 123 8.94 -0.39 21.67
N ARG A 124 8.93 -1.06 20.52
CA ARG A 124 7.69 -1.60 19.92
C ARG A 124 7.61 -3.11 20.14
N GLN A 125 6.46 -3.58 20.59
CA GLN A 125 6.23 -5.00 20.85
C GLN A 125 5.22 -5.57 19.87
N THR A 126 5.68 -6.51 19.05
CA THR A 126 4.79 -7.41 18.31
C THR A 126 4.07 -8.32 19.30
N THR A 127 2.76 -8.51 19.11
CA THR A 127 1.97 -9.46 19.92
C THR A 127 2.09 -10.88 19.40
N TYR A 128 2.65 -11.09 18.20
CA TYR A 128 2.82 -12.41 17.62
C TYR A 128 4.10 -13.07 18.12
N GLN A 129 3.96 -14.27 18.70
CA GLN A 129 5.08 -15.10 19.12
C GLN A 129 5.41 -16.12 18.02
N LEU A 130 6.69 -16.20 17.66
CA LEU A 130 7.20 -17.18 16.71
C LEU A 130 7.07 -18.60 17.31
N ASP A 131 6.35 -19.48 16.63
CA ASP A 131 6.28 -20.90 16.99
C ASP A 131 7.29 -21.74 16.17
N ASN A 132 7.54 -22.97 16.62
CA ASN A 132 8.48 -23.86 15.97
C ASN A 132 7.80 -24.77 14.91
N VAL A 133 6.60 -24.43 14.46
CA VAL A 133 5.89 -25.22 13.44
C VAL A 133 6.51 -24.92 12.08
N ASN A 134 7.13 -25.93 11.45
CA ASN A 134 7.73 -25.78 10.13
C ASN A 134 6.67 -25.71 9.01
N ASN A 135 6.00 -24.56 8.91
CA ASN A 135 5.06 -24.22 7.86
C ASN A 135 5.43 -22.85 7.25
N VAL A 136 4.71 -22.42 6.22
CA VAL A 136 4.78 -21.05 5.70
C VAL A 136 3.78 -20.20 6.50
N LYS A 137 4.28 -19.18 7.18
CA LYS A 137 3.45 -18.21 7.89
C LYS A 137 3.11 -17.08 6.92
N ILE A 138 1.82 -16.78 6.75
CA ILE A 138 1.37 -15.69 5.89
C ILE A 138 0.87 -14.55 6.77
N LEU A 139 1.56 -13.41 6.72
CA LEU A 139 1.13 -12.20 7.40
C LEU A 139 0.13 -11.44 6.52
N LEU A 140 -1.15 -11.77 6.71
CA LEU A 140 -2.23 -11.29 5.87
C LEU A 140 -3.03 -10.18 6.56
N LEU A 141 -2.67 -8.93 6.26
CA LEU A 141 -3.34 -7.73 6.75
C LEU A 141 -3.58 -6.71 5.64
N VAL A 142 -4.58 -5.86 5.84
CA VAL A 142 -4.89 -4.74 4.93
C VAL A 142 -3.71 -3.78 4.77
N SER A 143 -3.70 -3.06 3.65
CA SER A 143 -2.70 -2.01 3.38
C SER A 143 -2.71 -0.96 4.50
N GLY A 144 -1.53 -0.62 5.02
CA GLY A 144 -1.38 0.35 6.12
C GLY A 144 -1.58 -0.19 7.53
N ALA A 145 -1.86 -1.50 7.71
CA ALA A 145 -2.03 -2.12 9.02
C ALA A 145 -0.71 -2.36 9.81
N GLY A 146 0.46 -2.14 9.19
CA GLY A 146 1.76 -2.32 9.85
C GLY A 146 2.43 -3.69 9.64
N LYS A 147 2.21 -4.34 8.48
CA LYS A 147 2.85 -5.64 8.15
C LYS A 147 4.37 -5.60 8.21
N THR A 148 4.97 -4.69 7.44
CA THR A 148 6.44 -4.51 7.39
C THR A 148 6.97 -4.23 8.78
N ARG A 149 6.38 -3.26 9.48
CA ARG A 149 6.69 -2.95 10.88
C ARG A 149 6.73 -4.21 11.77
N GLN A 150 5.74 -5.10 11.67
CA GLN A 150 5.72 -6.33 12.47
C GLN A 150 6.83 -7.32 12.10
N LEU A 151 7.15 -7.45 10.81
CA LEU A 151 8.31 -8.24 10.40
C LEU A 151 9.59 -7.70 11.04
N LEU A 152 9.77 -6.38 10.99
CA LEU A 152 10.93 -5.71 11.57
C LEU A 152 10.98 -5.86 13.09
N GLU A 153 9.85 -5.74 13.80
CA GLU A 153 9.77 -5.97 15.25
C GLU A 153 10.18 -7.40 15.63
N MET A 154 9.74 -8.41 14.86
CA MET A 154 10.15 -9.80 15.08
C MET A 154 11.66 -10.01 14.84
N LEU A 155 12.21 -9.40 13.79
CA LEU A 155 13.63 -9.47 13.45
C LEU A 155 14.52 -8.66 14.39
N HIS A 156 13.97 -7.61 15.01
CA HIS A 156 14.66 -6.79 16.00
C HIS A 156 14.96 -7.56 17.29
N ILE A 157 14.14 -8.56 17.62
CA ILE A 157 14.30 -9.38 18.83
C ILE A 157 14.84 -10.79 18.56
N LYS A 158 14.81 -11.27 17.32
CA LYS A 158 15.30 -12.60 16.94
C LYS A 158 16.13 -12.54 15.65
N LEU A 159 17.32 -13.15 15.68
CA LEU A 159 18.19 -13.29 14.51
C LEU A 159 17.43 -13.97 13.37
N GLY A 160 17.47 -13.35 12.19
CA GLY A 160 16.78 -13.84 11.00
C GLY A 160 17.20 -13.09 9.75
N TYR A 161 16.74 -13.57 8.61
CA TYR A 161 17.00 -12.99 7.31
C TYR A 161 15.80 -12.15 6.84
N TYR A 162 16.07 -10.91 6.45
CA TYR A 162 15.07 -10.02 5.85
C TYR A 162 15.31 -9.90 4.36
N PHE A 163 14.29 -10.21 3.56
CA PHE A 163 14.30 -10.04 2.11
C PHE A 163 13.14 -9.17 1.65
N VAL A 164 13.38 -8.40 0.59
CA VAL A 164 12.36 -7.64 -0.13
C VAL A 164 12.38 -8.09 -1.58
N SER A 165 11.22 -8.40 -2.16
CA SER A 165 11.14 -8.92 -3.53
C SER A 165 11.53 -7.91 -4.62
N GLN A 166 11.59 -6.63 -4.29
CA GLN A 166 12.00 -5.55 -5.18
C GLN A 166 12.94 -4.60 -4.41
N GLY A 167 14.24 -4.79 -4.56
CA GLY A 167 15.22 -3.80 -4.10
C GLY A 167 15.28 -2.68 -5.12
N ARG A 168 14.41 -1.67 -4.98
CA ARG A 168 14.45 -0.33 -5.63
C ARG A 168 13.10 0.42 -5.46
N GLN A 169 12.43 0.26 -4.32
CA GLN A 169 11.65 1.36 -3.79
C GLN A 169 12.57 2.09 -2.82
N ASP A 170 12.50 3.42 -2.81
CA ASP A 170 13.40 4.34 -2.12
C ASP A 170 13.51 4.18 -0.58
N ASP A 171 13.08 3.05 0.00
CA ASP A 171 12.91 2.91 1.45
C ASP A 171 13.93 2.01 2.17
N PHE A 172 14.19 0.74 1.84
CA PHE A 172 15.25 -0.08 2.51
C PHE A 172 15.29 -1.51 1.95
N GLY A 173 16.33 -2.25 2.28
CA GLY A 173 16.57 -3.66 1.94
C GLY A 173 17.71 -3.84 0.96
N SER A 174 17.96 -5.09 0.56
CA SER A 174 18.94 -5.42 -0.48
C SER A 174 18.24 -5.92 -1.76
N GLY A 175 18.86 -5.68 -2.91
CA GLY A 175 18.44 -6.16 -4.22
C GLY A 175 18.66 -7.65 -4.48
N ASP A 176 19.30 -8.38 -3.57
CA ASP A 176 19.73 -9.78 -3.78
C ASP A 176 18.60 -10.77 -4.14
N LEU A 177 17.41 -10.64 -3.57
CA LEU A 177 16.26 -11.48 -3.94
C LEU A 177 15.73 -11.13 -5.35
N SER A 178 15.77 -9.85 -5.74
CA SER A 178 15.42 -9.42 -7.10
C SER A 178 16.44 -9.95 -8.11
N ALA A 179 17.74 -9.81 -7.82
CA ALA A 179 18.80 -10.41 -8.62
C ALA A 179 18.61 -11.93 -8.71
N CYS A 180 18.27 -12.60 -7.62
CA CYS A 180 17.99 -14.04 -7.63
C CYS A 180 16.81 -14.40 -8.56
N TYR A 181 15.76 -13.59 -8.59
CA TYR A 181 14.67 -13.73 -9.54
C TYR A 181 15.18 -13.57 -10.98
N ASP A 182 15.92 -12.50 -11.28
CA ASP A 182 16.38 -12.19 -12.65
C ASP A 182 17.32 -13.25 -13.23
N TYR A 183 18.30 -13.71 -12.44
CA TYR A 183 19.20 -14.80 -12.85
C TYR A 183 18.44 -16.11 -13.05
N SER A 184 17.46 -16.38 -12.18
CA SER A 184 16.59 -17.55 -12.33
C SER A 184 15.73 -17.44 -13.59
N ALA A 185 15.15 -16.27 -13.88
CA ALA A 185 14.30 -16.06 -15.06
C ALA A 185 15.10 -16.26 -16.37
N LYS A 186 16.37 -15.83 -16.40
CA LYS A 186 17.30 -16.09 -17.50
C LYS A 186 17.71 -17.56 -17.60
N ASN A 187 17.78 -18.27 -16.48
CA ASN A 187 18.20 -19.66 -16.41
C ASN A 187 17.23 -20.52 -15.55
N PRO A 188 15.99 -20.80 -16.00
CA PRO A 188 14.95 -21.40 -15.15
C PRO A 188 15.30 -22.77 -14.58
N ALA A 189 16.13 -23.55 -15.28
CA ALA A 189 16.61 -24.85 -14.81
C ALA A 189 17.55 -24.74 -13.58
N SER A 190 18.17 -23.58 -13.40
CA SER A 190 19.13 -23.28 -12.33
C SER A 190 18.50 -22.51 -11.16
N ALA A 191 17.18 -22.26 -11.16
CA ALA A 191 16.50 -21.53 -10.08
C ALA A 191 16.81 -22.10 -8.68
N ARG A 192 16.86 -23.43 -8.54
CA ARG A 192 17.27 -24.11 -7.30
C ARG A 192 18.67 -23.69 -6.83
N VAL A 193 19.60 -23.49 -7.75
CA VAL A 193 20.99 -23.10 -7.46
C VAL A 193 21.02 -21.68 -6.93
N PHE A 194 20.37 -20.74 -7.63
CA PHE A 194 20.32 -19.34 -7.24
C PHE A 194 19.61 -19.13 -5.90
N ILE A 195 18.49 -19.82 -5.65
CA ILE A 195 17.80 -19.74 -4.35
C ILE A 195 18.71 -20.21 -3.21
N ARG A 196 19.52 -21.26 -3.42
CA ARG A 196 20.48 -21.70 -2.40
C ARG A 196 21.65 -20.75 -2.23
N LEU A 197 22.09 -20.15 -3.33
CA LEU A 197 23.14 -19.14 -3.32
C LEU A 197 22.71 -17.90 -2.53
N LEU A 198 21.46 -17.44 -2.70
CA LEU A 198 20.87 -16.33 -1.94
C LEU A 198 21.05 -16.51 -0.43
N TYR A 199 20.58 -17.64 0.12
CA TYR A 199 20.72 -17.93 1.54
C TYR A 199 22.17 -18.18 1.98
N PHE A 200 23.01 -18.72 1.09
CA PHE A 200 24.43 -18.92 1.39
C PHE A 200 25.15 -17.59 1.58
N VAL A 201 24.96 -16.62 0.68
CA VAL A 201 25.54 -15.28 0.78
C VAL A 201 25.05 -14.56 2.04
N ARG A 202 23.74 -14.60 2.30
CA ARG A 202 23.16 -14.02 3.54
C ARG A 202 23.75 -14.61 4.80
N ALA A 203 23.82 -15.94 4.89
CA ALA A 203 24.44 -16.62 6.02
C ALA A 203 25.92 -16.23 6.15
N PHE A 204 26.67 -16.18 5.05
CA PHE A 204 28.08 -15.83 5.09
C PHE A 204 28.30 -14.41 5.63
N VAL A 205 27.63 -13.41 5.07
CA VAL A 205 27.78 -12.00 5.48
C VAL A 205 27.33 -11.81 6.93
N CYS A 206 26.21 -12.40 7.34
CA CYS A 206 25.72 -12.29 8.71
C CYS A 206 26.68 -12.94 9.72
N ASN A 207 27.23 -14.11 9.41
CA ASN A 207 28.25 -14.74 10.27
C ASN A 207 29.54 -13.92 10.30
N TYR A 208 29.95 -13.33 9.17
CA TYR A 208 31.14 -12.48 9.10
C TYR A 208 31.03 -11.29 10.06
N ILE A 209 29.90 -10.57 10.07
CA ILE A 209 29.71 -9.46 11.01
C ILE A 209 29.50 -9.95 12.46
N GLN A 210 28.92 -11.14 12.69
CA GLN A 210 28.89 -11.72 14.03
C GLN A 210 30.30 -11.99 14.57
N ASP A 211 31.20 -12.51 13.72
CA ASP A 211 32.61 -12.73 14.06
C ASP A 211 33.35 -11.40 14.35
N LEU A 212 32.88 -10.27 13.81
CA LEU A 212 33.36 -8.91 14.12
C LEU A 212 32.75 -8.31 15.39
N GLY A 213 31.84 -9.01 16.07
CA GLY A 213 31.23 -8.60 17.34
C GLY A 213 29.81 -8.05 17.24
N TYR A 214 29.18 -8.03 16.05
CA TYR A 214 27.77 -7.62 15.89
C TYR A 214 26.83 -8.79 16.24
N THR A 215 26.61 -9.05 17.52
CA THR A 215 25.82 -10.23 17.96
C THR A 215 24.34 -9.94 18.18
N GLN A 216 23.92 -8.66 18.25
CA GLN A 216 22.54 -8.31 18.55
C GLN A 216 21.64 -8.41 17.30
N PRO A 217 20.40 -8.94 17.41
CA PRO A 217 19.49 -9.04 16.26
C PRO A 217 19.23 -7.70 15.57
N SER A 218 19.14 -6.61 16.33
CA SER A 218 18.97 -5.26 15.80
C SER A 218 20.13 -4.80 14.90
N GLN A 219 21.37 -5.16 15.25
CA GLN A 219 22.56 -4.84 14.44
C GLN A 219 22.56 -5.64 13.13
N ILE A 220 22.21 -6.92 13.21
CA ILE A 220 22.08 -7.80 12.03
C ILE A 220 20.92 -7.34 11.14
N LEU A 221 19.82 -6.86 11.72
CA LEU A 221 18.71 -6.30 10.98
C LEU A 221 19.12 -5.00 10.26
N LEU A 222 19.81 -4.07 10.94
CA LEU A 222 20.30 -2.82 10.34
C LEU A 222 21.19 -3.08 9.12
N ALA A 223 22.11 -4.04 9.22
CA ALA A 223 22.96 -4.42 8.10
C ALA A 223 22.16 -4.90 6.87
N GLN A 224 21.00 -5.54 7.10
CA GLN A 224 20.12 -6.05 6.04
C GLN A 224 19.12 -5.03 5.51
N LEU A 225 18.71 -4.05 6.32
CA LEU A 225 17.83 -2.94 5.93
C LEU A 225 18.61 -1.86 5.17
N HIS A 226 19.78 -1.49 5.66
CA HIS A 226 20.56 -0.39 5.09
C HIS A 226 21.95 -0.87 4.70
N PRO A 227 22.09 -1.83 3.77
CA PRO A 227 23.39 -2.39 3.44
C PRO A 227 24.34 -1.32 2.89
N VAL A 228 23.84 -0.34 2.12
CA VAL A 228 24.63 0.78 1.60
C VAL A 228 25.15 1.68 2.71
N GLU A 229 24.33 2.03 3.70
CA GLU A 229 24.80 2.86 4.83
C GLU A 229 25.74 2.09 5.75
N PHE A 230 25.43 0.81 6.00
CA PHE A 230 26.19 -0.03 6.93
C PHE A 230 27.56 -0.44 6.36
N PHE A 231 27.61 -0.88 5.09
CA PHE A 231 28.81 -1.40 4.43
C PHE A 231 29.44 -0.46 3.40
N GLY A 232 28.75 0.61 2.99
CA GLY A 232 29.14 1.48 1.87
C GLY A 232 28.62 1.01 0.50
N CYS A 233 28.05 -0.19 0.42
CA CYS A 233 27.45 -0.75 -0.81
C CYS A 233 26.42 -1.83 -0.48
N ASP A 234 25.59 -2.24 -1.45
CA ASP A 234 24.73 -3.42 -1.29
C ASP A 234 25.56 -4.72 -1.38
N ILE A 235 26.23 -5.04 -0.28
CA ILE A 235 27.15 -6.18 -0.22
C ILE A 235 26.45 -7.51 -0.52
N PHE A 236 25.17 -7.66 -0.17
CA PHE A 236 24.44 -8.90 -0.40
C PHE A 236 24.15 -9.09 -1.90
N GLU A 237 23.69 -8.04 -2.58
CA GLU A 237 23.45 -8.07 -4.04
C GLU A 237 24.76 -8.31 -4.78
N HIS A 238 25.82 -7.56 -4.46
CA HIS A 238 27.13 -7.68 -5.12
C HIS A 238 27.72 -9.09 -5.01
N LEU A 239 27.75 -9.66 -3.80
CA LEU A 239 28.30 -11.01 -3.58
C LEU A 239 27.43 -12.08 -4.23
N PHE A 240 26.10 -11.92 -4.18
CA PHE A 240 25.16 -12.81 -4.87
C PHE A 240 25.43 -12.83 -6.37
N GLU A 241 25.48 -11.67 -7.03
CA GLU A 241 25.70 -11.58 -8.47
C GLU A 241 27.07 -12.15 -8.87
N SER A 242 28.11 -11.86 -8.09
CA SER A 242 29.47 -12.35 -8.35
C SER A 242 29.51 -13.87 -8.39
N LEU A 243 28.85 -14.55 -7.46
CA LEU A 243 28.76 -16.01 -7.48
C LEU A 243 27.74 -16.52 -8.51
N ALA A 244 26.64 -15.81 -8.77
CA ALA A 244 25.60 -16.24 -9.71
C ALA A 244 26.12 -16.31 -11.15
N ARG A 245 26.97 -15.33 -11.56
CA ARG A 245 27.67 -15.34 -12.86
C ARG A 245 28.60 -16.55 -13.04
N ARG A 246 29.04 -17.15 -11.93
CA ARG A 246 29.96 -18.31 -11.88
C ARG A 246 29.25 -19.59 -11.45
N SER A 247 27.92 -19.62 -11.54
CA SER A 247 27.11 -20.72 -10.99
C SER A 247 27.35 -22.09 -11.64
N GLU A 248 27.90 -22.14 -12.85
CA GLU A 248 28.28 -23.38 -13.53
C GLU A 248 29.54 -24.04 -12.93
N THR A 249 30.46 -23.24 -12.40
CA THR A 249 31.71 -23.68 -11.76
C THR A 249 31.63 -23.71 -10.24
N THR A 250 30.53 -23.24 -9.65
CA THR A 250 30.36 -23.14 -8.18
C THR A 250 29.42 -24.22 -7.67
N THR A 251 29.91 -25.23 -6.94
CA THR A 251 29.09 -26.39 -6.48
C THR A 251 28.68 -26.36 -4.99
N ILE A 252 29.12 -25.36 -4.24
CA ILE A 252 29.16 -25.35 -2.75
C ILE A 252 27.87 -24.92 -2.05
N TYR A 253 26.91 -24.35 -2.78
CA TYR A 253 25.57 -24.02 -2.27
C TYR A 253 24.80 -25.25 -1.71
N ARG A 254 25.41 -26.44 -1.70
CA ARG A 254 24.88 -27.71 -1.19
C ARG A 254 24.83 -27.82 0.35
N LYS A 255 25.61 -27.04 1.12
CA LYS A 255 25.61 -27.10 2.61
C LYS A 255 25.76 -25.72 3.26
N ILE A 256 24.65 -25.02 3.45
CA ILE A 256 24.60 -23.81 4.28
C ILE A 256 24.79 -24.23 5.75
N GLN A 257 25.86 -23.75 6.39
CA GLN A 257 26.16 -23.94 7.82
C GLN A 257 25.96 -22.63 8.58
N ARG A 258 25.72 -22.71 9.89
CA ARG A 258 25.48 -21.55 10.78
C ARG A 258 24.44 -20.58 10.21
N CYS A 259 23.22 -21.06 9.99
CA CYS A 259 22.13 -20.24 9.50
C CYS A 259 21.15 -19.90 10.62
N PHE A 260 20.60 -18.69 10.60
CA PHE A 260 19.41 -18.37 11.38
C PHE A 260 18.21 -19.18 10.90
N ASP A 261 17.32 -19.54 11.82
CA ASP A 261 16.13 -20.36 11.56
C ASP A 261 14.92 -19.54 11.08
N PHE A 262 15.08 -18.22 11.02
CA PHE A 262 14.04 -17.26 10.69
C PHE A 262 14.31 -16.56 9.35
N VAL A 263 13.31 -16.58 8.47
CA VAL A 263 13.25 -15.83 7.21
C VAL A 263 11.95 -15.04 7.17
N ALA A 264 12.06 -13.76 6.88
CA ALA A 264 10.95 -12.86 6.58
C ALA A 264 11.11 -12.31 5.16
N ILE A 265 10.08 -12.45 4.33
CA ILE A 265 10.07 -11.91 2.97
C ILE A 265 8.90 -10.93 2.85
N ASP A 266 9.20 -9.67 2.56
CA ASP A 266 8.21 -8.65 2.30
C ASP A 266 7.97 -8.44 0.79
N GLU A 267 6.85 -7.79 0.48
CA GLU A 267 6.36 -7.48 -0.87
C GLU A 267 6.20 -8.71 -1.79
N ILE A 268 5.93 -9.88 -1.20
CA ILE A 268 5.89 -11.19 -1.87
C ILE A 268 4.97 -11.26 -3.09
N GLN A 269 3.95 -10.39 -3.19
CA GLN A 269 3.03 -10.36 -4.33
C GLN A 269 3.77 -10.21 -5.67
N MET A 270 4.93 -9.54 -5.69
CA MET A 270 5.74 -9.37 -6.89
C MET A 270 6.26 -10.71 -7.44
N LEU A 271 6.57 -11.66 -6.56
CA LEU A 271 7.06 -13.00 -6.93
C LEU A 271 5.92 -13.99 -7.21
N VAL A 272 4.74 -13.73 -6.62
CA VAL A 272 3.53 -14.55 -6.79
C VAL A 272 2.87 -14.26 -8.14
N GLU A 273 2.88 -13.01 -8.57
CA GLU A 273 2.29 -12.51 -9.81
C GLU A 273 3.30 -12.41 -10.97
N SER A 274 4.54 -12.91 -10.80
CA SER A 274 5.60 -12.81 -11.81
C SER A 274 5.28 -13.57 -13.10
N ASP A 275 5.62 -12.98 -14.25
CA ASP A 275 5.40 -13.59 -15.58
C ASP A 275 6.34 -14.76 -15.89
N ALA A 276 7.55 -14.77 -15.32
CA ALA A 276 8.52 -15.84 -15.54
C ALA A 276 8.04 -17.17 -14.94
N LEU A 277 8.16 -18.25 -15.71
CA LEU A 277 7.67 -19.58 -15.36
C LEU A 277 8.81 -20.59 -15.12
N PHE A 278 8.71 -21.32 -14.01
CA PHE A 278 9.72 -22.22 -13.49
C PHE A 278 9.16 -23.63 -13.26
N ARG A 279 10.03 -24.64 -13.32
CA ARG A 279 9.68 -26.03 -13.02
C ARG A 279 10.20 -26.45 -11.65
N LEU A 280 9.33 -27.04 -10.82
CA LEU A 280 9.67 -27.50 -9.46
C LEU A 280 10.51 -28.78 -9.42
N SER A 281 10.44 -29.62 -10.47
CA SER A 281 11.16 -30.91 -10.54
C SER A 281 11.98 -31.04 -11.81
N THR A 282 13.21 -31.52 -11.66
CA THR A 282 14.13 -31.90 -12.76
C THR A 282 13.97 -33.37 -13.15
N ASP A 283 12.78 -33.96 -13.09
CA ASP A 283 12.61 -35.40 -13.31
C ASP A 283 12.69 -35.75 -14.81
N ARG A 284 13.90 -35.61 -15.36
CA ARG A 284 14.29 -35.88 -16.76
C ARG A 284 13.98 -37.33 -17.19
N LYS A 285 13.71 -38.24 -16.25
CA LYS A 285 13.49 -39.66 -16.52
C LYS A 285 12.04 -40.01 -16.94
N ARG A 286 11.08 -39.10 -16.80
CA ARG A 286 9.71 -39.25 -17.33
C ARG A 286 9.46 -38.48 -18.63
N ASP A 287 10.49 -37.83 -19.19
CA ASP A 287 10.40 -36.93 -20.36
C ASP A 287 10.36 -37.64 -21.73
N ARG A 288 10.28 -38.98 -21.78
CA ARG A 288 10.09 -39.70 -23.04
C ARG A 288 8.65 -40.21 -23.15
N LYS A 289 7.85 -39.50 -23.96
CA LYS A 289 6.46 -39.80 -24.38
C LYS A 289 5.37 -39.58 -23.31
N ARG A 290 4.88 -38.35 -23.15
CA ARG A 290 3.43 -38.09 -22.93
C ARG A 290 3.06 -36.59 -23.00
N ASP A 291 2.17 -36.29 -23.94
CA ASP A 291 1.29 -35.12 -24.09
C ASP A 291 1.79 -33.72 -23.68
N ARG A 292 2.07 -32.89 -24.70
CA ARG A 292 2.26 -31.43 -24.63
C ARG A 292 1.15 -30.69 -23.85
N LYS A 293 -0.06 -31.27 -23.71
CA LYS A 293 -1.19 -30.68 -22.96
C LYS A 293 -1.05 -30.77 -21.43
N ARG A 294 -0.28 -31.75 -20.90
CA ARG A 294 0.08 -31.81 -19.46
C ARG A 294 1.32 -30.97 -19.12
N TYR A 295 2.17 -30.64 -20.10
CA TYR A 295 3.44 -29.93 -19.90
C TYR A 295 3.28 -28.51 -19.33
N ARG A 296 2.23 -27.78 -19.71
CA ARG A 296 1.95 -26.43 -19.15
C ARG A 296 1.48 -26.44 -17.68
N LYS A 297 1.12 -27.60 -17.10
CA LYS A 297 0.57 -27.67 -15.73
C LYS A 297 1.63 -27.65 -14.62
N SER A 298 2.91 -27.84 -14.92
CA SER A 298 4.01 -27.87 -13.92
C SER A 298 4.83 -26.58 -13.85
N GLU A 299 4.58 -25.64 -14.76
CA GLU A 299 5.19 -24.32 -14.78
C GLU A 299 4.51 -23.38 -13.77
N ARG A 300 5.30 -22.61 -13.03
CA ARG A 300 4.87 -21.79 -11.89
C ARG A 300 5.69 -20.49 -11.80
N PRO A 301 5.10 -19.36 -11.33
CA PRO A 301 5.83 -18.15 -10.96
C PRO A 301 6.92 -18.42 -9.92
N PHE A 302 7.86 -17.49 -9.77
CA PHE A 302 9.06 -17.66 -8.95
C PHE A 302 8.78 -17.93 -7.46
N TYR A 303 7.65 -17.47 -6.93
CA TYR A 303 7.24 -17.79 -5.56
C TYR A 303 7.23 -19.31 -5.27
N SER A 304 6.73 -20.14 -6.20
CA SER A 304 6.65 -21.59 -5.98
C SER A 304 8.03 -22.26 -5.82
N PRO A 305 9.01 -22.10 -6.74
CA PRO A 305 10.35 -22.65 -6.54
C PRO A 305 11.06 -22.02 -5.35
N LEU A 306 10.85 -20.72 -5.05
CA LEU A 306 11.39 -20.06 -3.86
C LEU A 306 10.97 -20.81 -2.58
N VAL A 307 9.67 -20.95 -2.34
CA VAL A 307 9.16 -21.65 -1.15
C VAL A 307 9.59 -23.11 -1.12
N TYR A 308 9.42 -23.83 -2.24
CA TYR A 308 9.72 -25.25 -2.33
C TYR A 308 11.20 -25.55 -2.06
N HIS A 309 12.12 -24.83 -2.70
CA HIS A 309 13.55 -25.05 -2.51
C HIS A 309 14.04 -24.55 -1.15
N THR A 310 13.45 -23.48 -0.62
CA THR A 310 13.74 -22.99 0.73
C THR A 310 13.34 -24.01 1.79
N LYS A 311 12.11 -24.54 1.75
CA LYS A 311 11.64 -25.52 2.74
C LYS A 311 12.40 -26.84 2.66
N ASN A 312 12.82 -27.26 1.46
CA ASN A 312 13.68 -28.42 1.28
C ASN A 312 15.12 -28.26 1.82
N LEU A 313 15.53 -27.06 2.26
CA LEU A 313 16.78 -26.91 3.01
C LEU A 313 16.68 -27.46 4.43
N GLY A 314 15.46 -27.56 4.99
CA GLY A 314 15.24 -28.05 6.36
C GLY A 314 15.89 -27.18 7.44
N LYS A 315 16.16 -25.90 7.14
CA LYS A 315 16.85 -24.95 8.04
C LYS A 315 15.93 -23.89 8.64
N PHE A 316 14.83 -23.56 7.97
CA PHE A 316 14.01 -22.39 8.26
C PHE A 316 12.65 -22.80 8.82
N THR A 317 12.61 -23.03 10.12
CA THR A 317 11.37 -23.34 10.86
C THR A 317 10.42 -22.15 10.79
N ASN A 318 10.95 -20.94 10.95
CA ASN A 318 10.22 -19.69 10.86
C ASN A 318 10.36 -19.11 9.45
N PHE A 319 9.31 -19.21 8.63
CA PHE A 319 9.30 -18.65 7.28
C PHE A 319 8.04 -17.82 7.09
N ILE A 320 8.18 -16.49 7.16
CA ILE A 320 7.07 -15.54 7.08
C ILE A 320 7.11 -14.81 5.75
N VAL A 321 5.95 -14.71 5.10
CA VAL A 321 5.76 -13.88 3.90
C VAL A 321 4.71 -12.81 4.15
N SER A 322 4.97 -11.59 3.66
CA SER A 322 4.05 -10.45 3.68
C SER A 322 4.16 -9.64 2.40
N GLY A 323 3.28 -8.65 2.25
CA GLY A 323 3.23 -7.79 1.07
C GLY A 323 1.90 -7.09 0.90
N THR A 324 1.90 -5.98 0.18
CA THR A 324 0.71 -5.13 0.03
C THR A 324 -0.13 -5.54 -1.18
N GLY A 325 -1.43 -5.76 -0.97
CA GLY A 325 -2.33 -6.16 -2.06
C GLY A 325 -2.18 -7.60 -2.51
N ILE A 326 -1.60 -8.46 -1.66
CA ILE A 326 -1.50 -9.91 -1.86
C ILE A 326 -2.86 -10.53 -2.19
N ASN A 327 -2.89 -11.38 -3.20
CA ASN A 327 -3.97 -12.33 -3.41
C ASN A 327 -3.67 -13.64 -2.64
N TYR A 328 -4.30 -13.79 -1.47
CA TYR A 328 -4.12 -14.94 -0.57
C TYR A 328 -4.46 -16.27 -1.25
N GLN A 329 -5.56 -16.33 -2.00
CA GLN A 329 -5.91 -17.56 -2.72
C GLN A 329 -4.83 -17.93 -3.74
N LEU A 330 -4.29 -16.93 -4.45
CA LEU A 330 -3.19 -17.19 -5.38
C LEU A 330 -1.96 -17.74 -4.63
N ILE A 331 -1.62 -17.20 -3.45
CA ILE A 331 -0.55 -17.75 -2.61
C ILE A 331 -0.82 -19.22 -2.25
N GLU A 332 -2.01 -19.57 -1.76
CA GLU A 332 -2.39 -20.95 -1.46
C GLU A 332 -2.24 -21.87 -2.69
N GLU A 333 -2.77 -21.43 -3.83
CA GLU A 333 -2.66 -22.16 -5.10
C GLU A 333 -1.21 -22.35 -5.55
N ARG A 334 -0.33 -21.36 -5.30
CA ARG A 334 1.09 -21.45 -5.67
C ARG A 334 1.90 -22.31 -4.70
N MET A 335 1.43 -22.53 -3.47
CA MET A 335 2.04 -23.50 -2.53
C MET A 335 1.56 -24.94 -2.80
N ALA A 336 0.38 -25.11 -3.38
CA ALA A 336 -0.16 -26.41 -3.77
C ALA A 336 0.30 -26.83 -5.19
N SER A 337 1.05 -27.92 -5.31
CA SER A 337 1.29 -28.54 -6.63
C SER A 337 0.26 -29.65 -6.89
N SER A 338 -0.35 -29.63 -8.07
CA SER A 338 -1.23 -30.70 -8.55
C SER A 338 -0.49 -32.04 -8.78
N THR A 339 0.84 -32.05 -8.72
CA THR A 339 1.68 -33.24 -8.83
C THR A 339 2.28 -33.70 -7.49
N MET A 340 2.15 -32.92 -6.42
CA MET A 340 2.63 -33.29 -5.09
C MET A 340 1.62 -34.21 -4.40
N LYS A 341 2.10 -35.24 -3.69
CA LYS A 341 1.22 -36.03 -2.82
C LYS A 341 0.73 -35.10 -1.71
N LYS A 342 -0.48 -35.35 -1.21
CA LYS A 342 -1.07 -34.55 -0.11
C LYS A 342 -0.17 -34.49 1.14
N ALA A 343 0.67 -35.50 1.35
CA ALA A 343 1.68 -35.54 2.42
C ALA A 343 2.88 -34.60 2.20
N ASP A 344 3.15 -34.21 0.95
CA ASP A 344 4.27 -33.35 0.56
C ASP A 344 3.88 -31.87 0.50
N TYR A 345 2.60 -31.53 0.67
CA TYR A 345 2.14 -30.13 0.62
C TYR A 345 2.87 -29.30 1.66
N THR A 346 3.49 -28.20 1.21
CA THR A 346 4.02 -27.19 2.10
C THR A 346 2.85 -26.63 2.90
N ARG A 347 2.78 -26.99 4.18
CA ARG A 347 1.75 -26.47 5.08
C ARG A 347 1.91 -24.97 5.21
N HIS A 348 0.80 -24.27 5.44
CA HIS A 348 0.78 -22.85 5.77
C HIS A 348 -0.14 -22.58 6.95
N SER A 349 0.05 -21.42 7.58
CA SER A 349 -0.89 -20.86 8.54
C SER A 349 -0.93 -19.34 8.39
N ILE A 350 -2.08 -18.75 8.64
CA ILE A 350 -2.24 -17.29 8.62
C ILE A 350 -1.87 -16.74 9.99
N ILE A 351 -1.00 -15.75 10.03
CA ILE A 351 -0.76 -14.96 11.24
C ILE A 351 -2.02 -14.12 11.49
N SER A 352 -2.66 -14.36 12.63
CA SER A 352 -3.89 -13.69 13.05
C SER A 352 -3.72 -13.10 14.45
N GLY A 353 -4.67 -12.29 14.91
CA GLY A 353 -4.62 -11.63 16.22
C GLY A 353 -4.01 -10.23 16.23
N ILE A 354 -3.68 -9.70 15.06
CA ILE A 354 -3.30 -8.28 14.91
C ILE A 354 -4.56 -7.49 14.65
N GLY A 355 -5.01 -6.79 15.70
CA GLY A 355 -6.22 -5.98 15.68
C GLY A 355 -6.01 -4.56 15.15
N PRO A 356 -7.12 -3.83 14.90
CA PRO A 356 -7.08 -2.38 14.69
C PRO A 356 -6.51 -1.64 15.91
N LEU A 357 -5.85 -0.50 15.66
CA LEU A 357 -5.49 0.43 16.74
C LEU A 357 -6.75 1.10 17.27
N ASP A 358 -7.00 0.94 18.56
CA ASP A 358 -8.07 1.61 19.29
C ASP A 358 -7.56 2.90 19.95
N LYS A 359 -8.46 3.56 20.68
CA LYS A 359 -8.18 4.82 21.37
C LYS A 359 -6.94 4.74 22.27
N ASP A 360 -6.81 3.67 23.04
CA ASP A 360 -5.76 3.56 24.06
C ASP A 360 -4.41 3.27 23.42
N ALA A 361 -4.39 2.36 22.42
CA ALA A 361 -3.20 2.09 21.63
C ALA A 361 -2.70 3.32 20.87
N ILE A 362 -3.61 4.14 20.32
CA ILE A 362 -3.26 5.42 19.67
C ILE A 362 -2.64 6.38 20.67
N ALA A 363 -3.22 6.48 21.88
CA ALA A 363 -2.75 7.41 22.90
C ALA A 363 -1.33 7.04 23.38
N GLU A 364 -1.09 5.76 23.65
CA GLU A 364 0.22 5.25 24.04
C GLU A 364 1.26 5.47 22.93
N TYR A 365 0.93 5.06 21.70
CA TYR A 365 1.82 5.21 20.56
C TYR A 365 2.16 6.68 20.26
N SER A 366 1.18 7.58 20.36
CA SER A 366 1.41 9.02 20.14
C SER A 366 2.27 9.63 21.23
N ARG A 367 2.03 9.31 22.51
CA ARG A 367 2.87 9.83 23.62
C ARG A 367 4.32 9.41 23.45
N LEU A 368 4.54 8.13 23.12
CA LEU A 368 5.87 7.58 22.92
C LEU A 368 6.64 8.39 21.88
N ILE A 369 6.08 8.52 20.67
CA ILE A 369 6.72 9.23 19.56
C ILE A 369 6.96 10.70 19.92
N LEU A 370 5.94 11.41 20.41
CA LEU A 370 6.07 12.85 20.63
C LEU A 370 7.03 13.21 21.77
N SER A 371 7.12 12.37 22.81
CA SER A 371 8.05 12.57 23.93
C SER A 371 9.52 12.56 23.49
N GLU A 372 9.81 11.95 22.35
CA GLU A 372 11.16 11.77 21.82
C GLU A 372 11.57 12.86 20.83
N HIS A 373 10.60 13.65 20.33
CA HIS A 373 10.83 14.80 19.47
C HIS A 373 10.92 16.13 20.24
N ASN A 374 11.18 16.09 21.56
CA ASN A 374 11.26 17.26 22.43
C ASN A 374 10.02 18.19 22.35
N ILE A 375 8.85 17.62 22.07
CA ILE A 375 7.59 18.37 22.09
C ILE A 375 7.20 18.63 23.55
N ASP A 376 6.70 19.83 23.84
CA ASP A 376 6.25 20.20 25.18
C ASP A 376 5.14 19.25 25.69
N SER A 377 5.25 18.83 26.95
CA SER A 377 4.32 17.87 27.56
C SER A 377 2.84 18.28 27.47
N LEU A 378 2.54 19.57 27.54
CA LEU A 378 1.17 20.08 27.41
C LEU A 378 0.65 19.91 25.98
N ASP A 379 1.51 20.12 24.98
CA ASP A 379 1.15 19.95 23.57
C ASP A 379 1.04 18.47 23.19
N ILE A 380 1.85 17.60 23.79
CA ILE A 380 1.67 16.14 23.71
C ILE A 380 0.29 15.75 24.22
N ASP A 381 -0.10 16.20 25.42
CA ASP A 381 -1.39 15.83 26.01
C ASP A 381 -2.57 16.39 25.20
N LYS A 382 -2.47 17.62 24.67
CA LYS A 382 -3.48 18.17 23.75
C LYS A 382 -3.61 17.31 22.49
N PHE A 383 -2.49 16.98 21.85
CA PHE A 383 -2.47 16.15 20.65
C PHE A 383 -3.09 14.78 20.92
N VAL A 384 -2.60 14.09 21.95
CA VAL A 384 -3.02 12.74 22.31
C VAL A 384 -4.51 12.70 22.62
N ASN A 385 -5.02 13.64 23.42
CA ASN A 385 -6.44 13.72 23.76
C ASN A 385 -7.31 13.94 22.52
N PHE A 386 -6.85 14.77 21.59
CA PHE A 386 -7.57 15.05 20.34
C PHE A 386 -7.55 13.83 19.40
N VAL A 387 -6.37 13.34 19.03
CA VAL A 387 -6.17 12.30 18.01
C VAL A 387 -6.73 10.96 18.47
N SER A 388 -6.52 10.56 19.72
CA SER A 388 -7.09 9.32 20.27
C SER A 388 -8.62 9.35 20.30
N SER A 389 -9.24 10.54 20.39
CA SER A 389 -10.70 10.69 20.34
C SER A 389 -11.25 10.85 18.91
N PHE A 390 -10.38 11.04 17.93
CA PHE A 390 -10.75 11.24 16.53
C PHE A 390 -10.94 9.90 15.81
N LYS A 391 -12.16 9.34 15.90
CA LYS A 391 -12.50 8.00 15.38
C LYS A 391 -12.12 7.75 13.92
N LEU A 392 -12.09 8.78 13.06
CA LEU A 392 -11.73 8.63 11.66
C LEU A 392 -10.32 8.08 11.45
N CYS A 393 -9.37 8.33 12.37
CA CYS A 393 -8.00 7.82 12.26
C CYS A 393 -7.78 6.47 12.95
N HIS A 394 -8.80 5.88 13.59
CA HIS A 394 -8.70 4.58 14.26
C HIS A 394 -8.56 3.44 13.24
N GLY A 395 -7.96 2.33 13.66
CA GLY A 395 -7.68 1.19 12.78
C GLY A 395 -6.24 1.09 12.35
N ARG A 396 -5.91 1.60 11.16
CA ARG A 396 -4.57 1.43 10.56
C ARG A 396 -3.49 2.27 11.23
N ALA A 397 -2.35 1.62 11.52
CA ALA A 397 -1.14 2.28 11.96
C ALA A 397 -0.68 3.39 11.00
N ARG A 398 -0.87 3.22 9.68
CA ARG A 398 -0.55 4.24 8.67
C ARG A 398 -1.29 5.57 8.89
N PHE A 399 -2.53 5.54 9.38
CA PHE A 399 -3.30 6.76 9.61
C PHE A 399 -2.67 7.60 10.71
N ILE A 400 -2.29 6.96 11.82
CA ILE A 400 -1.67 7.62 12.95
C ILE A 400 -0.25 8.08 12.62
N ALA A 401 0.52 7.24 11.95
CA ALA A 401 1.86 7.59 11.47
C ALA A 401 1.82 8.85 10.59
N PHE A 402 0.89 8.92 9.63
CA PHE A 402 0.75 10.08 8.76
C PHE A 402 0.45 11.38 9.54
N ILE A 403 -0.43 11.31 10.54
CA ILE A 403 -0.76 12.47 11.38
C ILE A 403 0.45 12.88 12.22
N LEU A 404 1.13 11.92 12.86
CA LEU A 404 2.32 12.17 13.68
C LEU A 404 3.45 12.78 12.87
N ASP A 405 3.79 12.21 11.71
CA ASP A 405 4.85 12.73 10.83
C ASP A 405 4.54 14.17 10.39
N SER A 406 3.27 14.47 10.11
CA SER A 406 2.85 15.82 9.75
C SER A 406 2.91 16.79 10.94
N PHE A 407 2.61 16.32 12.14
CA PHE A 407 2.65 17.11 13.37
C PHE A 407 4.09 17.39 13.80
N VAL A 408 4.95 16.36 13.89
CA VAL A 408 6.37 16.51 14.27
C VAL A 408 7.10 17.51 13.37
N LYS A 409 6.81 17.50 12.06
CA LYS A 409 7.43 18.42 11.10
C LYS A 409 7.03 19.88 11.28
N ASN A 410 5.80 20.16 11.71
CA ASN A 410 5.24 21.52 11.66
C ASN A 410 4.78 22.06 13.03
N ASN A 411 4.79 21.20 14.06
CA ASN A 411 4.16 21.42 15.37
C ASN A 411 2.74 22.01 15.27
N ASP A 412 1.96 21.55 14.28
CA ASP A 412 0.62 22.06 14.00
C ASP A 412 -0.38 20.91 13.87
N MET A 413 -1.18 20.74 14.92
CA MET A 413 -2.19 19.68 15.02
C MET A 413 -3.33 19.89 14.01
N GLU A 414 -3.77 21.13 13.80
CA GLU A 414 -4.87 21.40 12.87
C GLU A 414 -4.43 21.08 11.44
N ALA A 415 -3.24 21.54 11.05
CA ALA A 415 -2.68 21.24 9.72
C ALA A 415 -2.47 19.73 9.49
N ALA A 416 -2.00 18.99 10.50
CA ALA A 416 -1.81 17.54 10.41
C ALA A 416 -3.13 16.79 10.17
N ILE A 417 -4.19 17.16 10.89
CA ILE A 417 -5.51 16.55 10.73
C ILE A 417 -6.15 16.95 9.41
N SER A 418 -6.05 18.20 9.01
CA SER A 418 -6.50 18.69 7.70
C SER A 418 -5.88 17.88 6.56
N LYS A 419 -4.55 17.68 6.62
CA LYS A 419 -3.81 16.90 5.63
C LYS A 419 -4.26 15.43 5.59
N PHE A 420 -4.51 14.83 6.75
CA PHE A 420 -5.03 13.47 6.85
C PHE A 420 -6.42 13.34 6.22
N VAL A 421 -7.34 14.24 6.55
CA VAL A 421 -8.70 14.26 5.99
C VAL A 421 -8.67 14.46 4.47
N SER A 422 -7.86 15.41 3.97
CA SER A 422 -7.67 15.59 2.53
C SER A 422 -7.10 14.35 1.86
N GLY A 423 -6.13 13.66 2.47
CA GLY A 423 -5.57 12.43 1.91
C GLY A 423 -6.56 11.26 1.86
N LEU A 424 -7.53 11.19 2.78
CA LEU A 424 -8.61 10.19 2.73
C LEU A 424 -9.67 10.50 1.65
N SER A 425 -9.88 11.77 1.34
CA SER A 425 -10.84 12.21 0.31
C SER A 425 -10.23 12.24 -1.09
N ASP A 426 -8.91 12.30 -1.22
CA ASP A 426 -8.23 12.08 -2.48
C ASP A 426 -8.21 10.60 -2.84
N VAL A 427 -9.20 10.18 -3.61
CA VAL A 427 -9.35 8.81 -4.09
C VAL A 427 -8.13 8.29 -4.89
N ASN A 428 -7.28 9.17 -5.41
CA ASN A 428 -6.03 8.81 -6.11
C ASN A 428 -4.81 8.83 -5.18
N GLY A 429 -4.93 9.39 -3.98
CA GLY A 429 -3.83 9.61 -3.05
C GLY A 429 -3.36 8.33 -2.36
N ASP A 430 -2.11 8.35 -1.89
CA ASP A 430 -1.48 7.18 -1.25
C ASP A 430 -2.11 6.78 0.09
N LEU A 431 -2.75 7.74 0.76
CA LEU A 431 -3.48 7.51 2.00
C LEU A 431 -4.83 6.83 1.76
N PHE A 432 -5.36 6.85 0.53
CA PHE A 432 -6.65 6.26 0.19
C PHE A 432 -6.63 4.74 0.37
N PRO A 433 -7.43 4.21 1.32
CA PRO A 433 -7.29 2.82 1.75
C PRO A 433 -7.85 1.79 0.77
N LEU A 434 -8.69 2.21 -0.17
CA LEU A 434 -9.41 1.34 -1.12
C LEU A 434 -8.87 1.45 -2.56
N LYS A 435 -7.58 1.82 -2.72
CA LYS A 435 -6.97 2.06 -4.04
C LYS A 435 -7.05 0.87 -5.00
N PHE A 436 -6.87 -0.36 -4.51
CA PHE A 436 -6.95 -1.57 -5.34
C PHE A 436 -8.38 -1.83 -5.81
N PHE A 437 -9.34 -1.61 -4.93
CA PHE A 437 -10.76 -1.74 -5.25
C PHE A 437 -11.19 -0.72 -6.32
N ARG A 438 -10.77 0.54 -6.16
CA ARG A 438 -11.04 1.58 -7.16
C ARG A 438 -10.37 1.32 -8.50
N ARG A 439 -9.13 0.82 -8.51
CA ARG A 439 -8.43 0.45 -9.75
C ARG A 439 -9.22 -0.60 -10.53
N ASP A 440 -9.73 -1.62 -9.85
CA ASP A 440 -10.51 -2.68 -10.51
C ASP A 440 -11.87 -2.16 -11.00
N LEU A 441 -12.52 -1.28 -10.25
CA LEU A 441 -13.72 -0.54 -10.68
C LEU A 441 -13.48 0.24 -11.99
N ASN A 442 -12.39 1.00 -12.06
CA ASN A 442 -12.04 1.81 -13.24
C ASN A 442 -11.74 0.96 -14.48
N ASN A 443 -11.15 -0.22 -14.28
CA ASN A 443 -10.80 -1.14 -15.36
C ASN A 443 -12.00 -1.94 -15.89
N GLY A 444 -13.22 -1.69 -15.38
CA GLY A 444 -14.41 -2.46 -15.73
C GLY A 444 -14.27 -3.95 -15.40
N LEU A 445 -13.33 -4.30 -14.52
CA LEU A 445 -13.09 -5.68 -14.13
C LEU A 445 -14.32 -6.15 -13.36
N THR A 446 -14.88 -7.26 -13.82
CA THR A 446 -16.16 -7.86 -13.43
C THR A 446 -16.21 -8.39 -11.99
N SER A 447 -15.33 -7.93 -11.08
CA SER A 447 -15.33 -8.30 -9.66
C SER A 447 -16.71 -8.09 -9.01
N PHE A 448 -17.49 -7.12 -9.52
CA PHE A 448 -18.87 -6.84 -9.13
C PHE A 448 -19.95 -7.73 -9.75
N SER A 449 -19.65 -8.47 -10.81
CA SER A 449 -20.54 -9.44 -11.46
C SER A 449 -20.10 -10.88 -11.26
N LYS A 450 -18.98 -11.11 -10.56
CA LYS A 450 -18.55 -12.43 -10.10
C LYS A 450 -19.57 -12.93 -9.06
N VAL A 451 -20.45 -13.83 -9.50
CA VAL A 451 -21.43 -14.52 -8.65
C VAL A 451 -20.67 -15.54 -7.79
N VAL A 452 -20.80 -15.43 -6.47
CA VAL A 452 -20.17 -16.32 -5.49
C VAL A 452 -21.24 -16.77 -4.50
N GLY A 453 -21.47 -18.08 -4.42
CA GLY A 453 -22.52 -18.64 -3.56
C GLY A 453 -23.95 -18.21 -3.92
N GLY A 454 -24.14 -17.63 -5.12
CA GLY A 454 -25.40 -17.02 -5.56
C GLY A 454 -25.40 -15.49 -5.61
N ASP A 455 -24.35 -14.81 -5.09
CA ASP A 455 -24.34 -13.36 -4.88
C ASP A 455 -23.05 -12.65 -5.31
N THR A 456 -23.11 -11.36 -5.63
CA THR A 456 -21.92 -10.60 -6.08
C THR A 456 -21.19 -9.88 -4.94
N LEU A 457 -19.88 -9.67 -5.06
CA LEU A 457 -19.09 -8.87 -4.10
C LEU A 457 -19.65 -7.46 -3.93
N GLY A 458 -20.19 -6.88 -5.02
CA GLY A 458 -20.91 -5.61 -4.96
C GLY A 458 -22.10 -5.65 -4.01
N ARG A 459 -22.93 -6.69 -4.09
CA ARG A 459 -24.04 -6.87 -3.15
C ARG A 459 -23.55 -7.01 -1.71
N LEU A 460 -22.51 -7.82 -1.49
CA LEU A 460 -21.93 -8.01 -0.14
C LEU A 460 -21.41 -6.70 0.46
N LEU A 461 -20.75 -5.85 -0.34
CA LEU A 461 -20.28 -4.53 0.11
C LEU A 461 -21.42 -3.59 0.49
N ARG A 462 -22.54 -3.65 -0.24
CA ARG A 462 -23.73 -2.86 0.07
C ARG A 462 -24.37 -3.29 1.37
N GLU A 463 -24.54 -4.59 1.57
CA GLU A 463 -25.04 -5.13 2.84
C GLU A 463 -24.10 -4.74 3.99
N LEU A 464 -22.77 -4.84 3.78
CA LEU A 464 -21.77 -4.46 4.78
C LEU A 464 -21.84 -2.98 5.14
N LEU A 465 -22.00 -2.09 4.15
CA LEU A 465 -22.17 -0.66 4.37
C LEU A 465 -23.45 -0.37 5.18
N ILE A 466 -24.55 -1.05 4.86
CA ILE A 466 -25.81 -0.90 5.58
C ILE A 466 -25.68 -1.45 7.01
N ASP A 467 -25.12 -2.64 7.20
CA ASP A 467 -24.84 -3.24 8.52
C ASP A 467 -24.04 -2.28 9.40
N TYR A 468 -23.02 -1.65 8.82
CA TYR A 468 -22.21 -0.66 9.50
C TYR A 468 -23.04 0.58 9.86
N MET A 469 -23.82 1.14 8.93
CA MET A 469 -24.70 2.29 9.22
C MET A 469 -25.69 1.98 10.35
N MET A 470 -26.18 0.75 10.42
CA MET A 470 -27.13 0.30 11.43
C MET A 470 -26.49 0.02 12.79
N SER A 471 -25.27 -0.53 12.84
CA SER A 471 -24.70 -1.07 14.10
C SER A 471 -23.31 -0.55 14.48
N GLY A 472 -22.68 0.30 13.66
CA GLY A 472 -21.36 0.90 13.90
C GLY A 472 -20.19 -0.06 13.74
N LYS A 473 -20.47 -1.31 13.38
CA LYS A 473 -19.51 -2.36 13.05
C LYS A 473 -20.14 -3.27 12.02
N ALA A 474 -19.36 -3.87 11.15
CA ALA A 474 -19.91 -4.83 10.22
C ALA A 474 -18.96 -6.00 10.04
N GLN A 475 -19.52 -7.18 9.83
CA GLN A 475 -18.76 -8.40 9.65
C GLN A 475 -19.19 -9.05 8.34
N LEU A 476 -18.22 -9.22 7.45
CA LEU A 476 -18.41 -9.91 6.19
C LEU A 476 -18.01 -11.38 6.36
N PHE A 477 -18.97 -12.30 6.33
CA PHE A 477 -18.67 -13.74 6.36
C PHE A 477 -18.26 -14.23 4.97
N VAL A 478 -16.96 -14.48 4.76
CA VAL A 478 -16.38 -14.82 3.46
C VAL A 478 -15.29 -15.88 3.58
N ARG A 479 -15.10 -16.65 2.50
CA ARG A 479 -14.07 -17.71 2.39
C ARG A 479 -13.42 -17.69 1.02
N GLY A 480 -12.26 -18.34 0.88
CA GLY A 480 -11.56 -18.49 -0.40
C GLY A 480 -11.27 -17.16 -1.09
N GLN A 481 -11.52 -17.07 -2.39
CA GLN A 481 -11.20 -15.87 -3.20
C GLN A 481 -11.83 -14.62 -2.65
N VAL A 482 -13.06 -14.70 -2.14
CA VAL A 482 -13.78 -13.52 -1.67
C VAL A 482 -13.15 -12.95 -0.42
N ALA A 483 -12.69 -13.81 0.49
CA ALA A 483 -11.96 -13.38 1.66
C ALA A 483 -10.60 -12.77 1.28
N SER A 484 -9.92 -13.39 0.32
CA SER A 484 -8.68 -12.86 -0.26
C SER A 484 -8.88 -11.47 -0.88
N ASP A 485 -9.91 -11.30 -1.71
CA ASP A 485 -10.22 -10.04 -2.38
C ASP A 485 -10.61 -8.96 -1.37
N ALA A 486 -11.40 -9.30 -0.34
CA ALA A 486 -11.79 -8.36 0.70
C ALA A 486 -10.58 -7.75 1.43
N VAL A 487 -9.55 -8.55 1.73
CA VAL A 487 -8.32 -8.06 2.36
C VAL A 487 -7.48 -7.28 1.36
N ARG A 488 -7.32 -7.79 0.14
CA ARG A 488 -6.58 -7.12 -0.95
C ARG A 488 -7.11 -5.72 -1.23
N TYR A 489 -8.44 -5.59 -1.23
CA TYR A 489 -9.15 -4.32 -1.43
C TYR A 489 -9.10 -3.39 -0.23
N GLY A 490 -8.60 -3.85 0.92
CA GLY A 490 -8.45 -3.03 2.11
C GLY A 490 -9.77 -2.80 2.83
N LEU A 491 -10.70 -3.76 2.84
CA LEU A 491 -12.01 -3.60 3.49
C LEU A 491 -11.95 -3.72 5.02
N GLY A 492 -11.06 -4.52 5.57
CA GLY A 492 -11.01 -4.73 7.03
C GLY A 492 -10.12 -5.88 7.49
N TYR A 493 -10.17 -6.16 8.78
CA TYR A 493 -9.27 -7.11 9.45
C TYR A 493 -9.79 -8.54 9.35
N THR A 494 -8.90 -9.51 9.20
CA THR A 494 -9.27 -10.92 8.99
C THR A 494 -9.62 -11.63 10.29
N ARG A 495 -10.63 -12.51 10.22
CA ARG A 495 -10.83 -13.57 11.22
C ARG A 495 -10.47 -14.92 10.63
N VAL A 496 -9.61 -15.64 11.34
CA VAL A 496 -9.03 -16.91 10.90
C VAL A 496 -9.53 -18.04 11.79
N SER A 497 -9.90 -19.16 11.16
CA SER A 497 -10.24 -20.42 11.82
C SER A 497 -9.66 -21.56 10.99
N LYS A 498 -8.94 -22.50 11.64
CA LYS A 498 -8.28 -23.63 10.97
C LYS A 498 -7.44 -23.20 9.76
N ASP A 499 -6.60 -22.17 9.95
CA ASP A 499 -5.69 -21.62 8.93
C ASP A 499 -6.38 -21.02 7.68
N SER A 500 -7.69 -20.75 7.75
CA SER A 500 -8.46 -20.14 6.67
C SER A 500 -9.21 -18.92 7.17
N ILE A 501 -9.36 -17.92 6.30
CA ILE A 501 -10.19 -16.75 6.58
C ILE A 501 -11.65 -17.17 6.49
N PHE A 502 -12.44 -16.84 7.51
CA PHE A 502 -13.89 -17.08 7.51
C PHE A 502 -14.72 -15.81 7.61
N ALA A 503 -14.10 -14.68 8.00
CA ALA A 503 -14.75 -13.38 8.01
C ALA A 503 -13.74 -12.23 7.88
N VAL A 504 -14.25 -11.06 7.51
CA VAL A 504 -13.54 -9.77 7.51
C VAL A 504 -14.35 -8.76 8.31
N ASP A 505 -13.73 -8.16 9.32
CA ASP A 505 -14.33 -7.17 10.21
C ASP A 505 -14.07 -5.75 9.67
N LEU A 506 -15.15 -5.05 9.37
CA LEU A 506 -15.16 -3.62 9.04
C LEU A 506 -15.48 -2.84 10.31
N VAL A 507 -14.45 -2.23 10.88
CA VAL A 507 -14.48 -1.51 12.17
C VAL A 507 -13.90 -0.10 12.07
N GLU A 508 -13.50 0.31 10.87
CA GLU A 508 -12.79 1.57 10.61
C GLU A 508 -13.73 2.60 9.96
N ASP A 509 -14.03 3.71 10.64
CA ASP A 509 -14.89 4.78 10.12
C ASP A 509 -14.35 5.34 8.78
N ALA A 510 -13.03 5.46 8.63
CA ALA A 510 -12.40 5.92 7.38
C ALA A 510 -12.73 5.02 6.18
N ILE A 511 -12.82 3.70 6.37
CA ILE A 511 -13.12 2.78 5.28
C ILE A 511 -14.56 2.93 4.82
N VAL A 512 -15.46 3.18 5.77
CA VAL A 512 -16.86 3.45 5.49
C VAL A 512 -16.99 4.74 4.71
N GLU A 513 -16.33 5.81 5.14
CA GLU A 513 -16.29 7.07 4.39
C GLU A 513 -15.75 6.89 2.98
N CYS A 514 -14.65 6.14 2.81
CA CYS A 514 -14.09 5.85 1.50
C CYS A 514 -15.03 5.00 0.61
N LEU A 515 -15.75 4.04 1.19
CA LEU A 515 -16.73 3.22 0.46
C LEU A 515 -17.88 4.08 -0.08
N ARG A 516 -18.28 5.14 0.63
CA ARG A 516 -19.36 6.03 0.19
C ARG A 516 -19.05 6.75 -1.13
N TYR A 517 -17.77 7.01 -1.40
CA TYR A 517 -17.32 7.57 -2.69
C TYR A 517 -17.46 6.58 -3.84
N LEU A 518 -17.46 5.28 -3.56
CA LEU A 518 -17.34 4.23 -4.57
C LEU A 518 -18.65 3.46 -4.80
N VAL A 519 -19.56 3.43 -3.83
CA VAL A 519 -20.82 2.66 -3.90
C VAL A 519 -21.99 3.57 -4.33
N PRO A 520 -22.70 3.24 -5.43
CA PRO A 520 -23.87 4.02 -5.88
C PRO A 520 -25.03 4.01 -4.88
N PHE A 521 -25.73 5.13 -4.77
CA PHE A 521 -26.89 5.27 -3.88
C PHE A 521 -28.06 4.41 -4.29
N SER A 522 -28.33 4.31 -5.59
CA SER A 522 -29.40 3.48 -6.16
C SER A 522 -29.38 2.07 -5.60
N ASP A 523 -28.18 1.55 -5.37
CA ASP A 523 -28.00 0.16 -5.00
C ASP A 523 -28.15 -0.08 -3.49
N VAL A 524 -28.11 0.99 -2.68
CA VAL A 524 -28.13 0.93 -1.21
C VAL A 524 -29.47 1.42 -0.66
N ALA A 525 -30.09 2.39 -1.33
CA ALA A 525 -31.20 3.18 -0.78
C ALA A 525 -32.41 2.33 -0.39
N ASP A 526 -32.89 1.44 -1.27
CA ASP A 526 -34.09 0.64 -1.01
C ASP A 526 -33.89 -0.35 0.15
N THR A 527 -32.73 -1.02 0.20
CA THR A 527 -32.39 -1.94 1.29
C THR A 527 -32.21 -1.21 2.61
N LEU A 528 -31.51 -0.06 2.60
CA LEU A 528 -31.34 0.78 3.80
C LEU A 528 -32.71 1.19 4.37
N VAL A 529 -33.61 1.65 3.51
CA VAL A 529 -34.98 2.03 3.88
C VAL A 529 -35.77 0.87 4.46
N SER A 530 -35.73 -0.28 3.80
CA SER A 530 -36.42 -1.50 4.27
C SER A 530 -35.95 -1.88 5.68
N ARG A 531 -34.64 -1.86 5.91
CA ARG A 531 -34.06 -2.16 7.23
C ARG A 531 -34.40 -1.12 8.28
N LEU A 532 -34.42 0.16 7.91
CA LEU A 532 -34.81 1.24 8.83
C LEU A 532 -36.27 1.16 9.25
N LEU A 533 -37.16 0.83 8.31
CA LEU A 533 -38.58 0.61 8.60
C LEU A 533 -38.79 -0.59 9.53
N SER A 534 -37.95 -1.62 9.40
CA SER A 534 -38.03 -2.84 10.21
C SER A 534 -37.36 -2.68 11.57
N TYR A 535 -36.26 -1.92 11.64
CA TYR A 535 -35.44 -1.74 12.83
C TYR A 535 -34.90 -0.30 12.91
N PRO A 536 -35.67 0.64 13.49
CA PRO A 536 -35.37 2.07 13.47
C PRO A 536 -34.34 2.47 14.54
N LYS A 537 -33.28 1.68 14.75
CA LYS A 537 -32.26 1.92 15.80
C LYS A 537 -30.83 1.98 15.22
N PRO A 538 -30.55 2.88 14.27
CA PRO A 538 -29.21 2.97 13.67
C PRO A 538 -28.20 3.61 14.63
N GLN A 539 -26.99 3.06 14.68
CA GLN A 539 -25.87 3.64 15.43
C GLN A 539 -25.25 4.85 14.73
N MET A 540 -25.31 4.90 13.38
CA MET A 540 -24.68 5.96 12.57
C MET A 540 -25.73 6.84 11.86
N VAL A 541 -26.63 7.43 12.65
CA VAL A 541 -27.75 8.28 12.17
C VAL A 541 -27.31 9.35 11.18
N GLY A 542 -26.16 10.01 11.40
CA GLY A 542 -25.66 11.08 10.51
C GLY A 542 -25.39 10.59 9.09
N PHE A 543 -24.64 9.49 8.93
CA PHE A 543 -24.32 8.91 7.61
C PHE A 543 -25.56 8.47 6.86
N MET A 544 -26.45 7.80 7.57
CA MET A 544 -27.73 7.38 7.04
C MET A 544 -28.53 8.57 6.49
N LEU A 545 -28.64 9.67 7.23
CA LEU A 545 -29.41 10.84 6.80
C LEU A 545 -28.80 11.55 5.60
N GLU A 546 -27.48 11.72 5.56
CA GLU A 546 -26.80 12.28 4.38
C GLU A 546 -27.13 11.48 3.12
N TYR A 547 -27.16 10.14 3.23
CA TYR A 547 -27.57 9.24 2.15
C TYR A 547 -29.02 9.44 1.73
N LEU A 548 -29.95 9.36 2.70
CA LEU A 548 -31.38 9.45 2.43
C LEU A 548 -31.76 10.81 1.85
N VAL A 549 -31.20 11.90 2.39
CA VAL A 549 -31.48 13.27 1.94
C VAL A 549 -30.90 13.50 0.54
N ALA A 550 -29.66 13.11 0.28
CA ALA A 550 -29.05 13.25 -1.04
C ALA A 550 -29.89 12.52 -2.11
N TYR A 551 -30.27 11.28 -1.82
CA TYR A 551 -31.02 10.47 -2.75
C TYR A 551 -32.44 11.00 -2.99
N ALA A 552 -33.18 11.31 -1.92
CA ALA A 552 -34.53 11.88 -2.02
C ALA A 552 -34.52 13.22 -2.78
N PHE A 553 -33.52 14.06 -2.51
CA PHE A 553 -33.36 15.33 -3.19
C PHE A 553 -33.20 15.16 -4.71
N VAL A 554 -32.24 14.33 -5.14
CA VAL A 554 -31.99 14.11 -6.58
C VAL A 554 -33.14 13.38 -7.24
N ALA A 555 -33.77 12.40 -6.57
CA ALA A 555 -34.92 11.67 -7.10
C ALA A 555 -36.17 12.54 -7.27
N ASN A 556 -36.38 13.54 -6.41
CA ASN A 556 -37.46 14.52 -6.57
C ASN A 556 -37.19 15.49 -7.71
N LEU A 557 -35.94 15.93 -7.87
CA LEU A 557 -35.54 16.85 -8.95
C LEU A 557 -35.53 16.16 -10.32
N HIS A 558 -35.16 14.87 -10.36
CA HIS A 558 -35.09 14.07 -11.59
C HIS A 558 -35.77 12.69 -11.44
N PRO A 559 -37.11 12.62 -11.42
CA PRO A 559 -37.84 11.38 -11.14
C PRO A 559 -37.57 10.21 -12.09
N LYS A 560 -37.22 10.51 -13.36
CA LYS A 560 -36.93 9.51 -14.40
C LYS A 560 -35.49 8.99 -14.37
N SER A 561 -34.68 9.40 -13.40
CA SER A 561 -33.24 9.09 -13.35
C SER A 561 -32.79 8.57 -11.97
N LYS A 562 -33.74 8.07 -11.17
CA LYS A 562 -33.52 7.50 -9.83
C LYS A 562 -32.43 6.41 -9.84
N ASP A 563 -32.43 5.55 -10.84
CA ASP A 563 -31.48 4.42 -10.96
C ASP A 563 -30.11 4.84 -11.49
N LYS A 564 -29.94 6.11 -11.86
CA LYS A 564 -28.68 6.66 -12.39
C LYS A 564 -27.90 7.46 -11.34
N ILE A 565 -28.47 7.62 -10.14
CA ILE A 565 -27.89 8.43 -9.07
C ILE A 565 -26.68 7.71 -8.48
N LYS A 566 -25.51 8.36 -8.53
CA LYS A 566 -24.26 7.82 -8.00
C LYS A 566 -23.43 8.89 -7.30
N THR A 567 -22.40 8.45 -6.58
CA THR A 567 -21.42 9.37 -5.98
C THR A 567 -20.37 9.77 -7.01
N PHE A 568 -19.93 11.03 -6.99
CA PHE A 568 -18.74 11.47 -7.73
C PHE A 568 -17.48 11.10 -6.95
N ALA A 569 -16.55 10.40 -7.60
CA ALA A 569 -15.28 9.95 -7.03
C ALA A 569 -14.11 10.72 -7.64
N GLY A 570 -13.84 11.93 -7.13
CA GLY A 570 -12.74 12.78 -7.58
C GLY A 570 -12.66 14.09 -6.78
N PRO A 571 -11.69 14.98 -7.11
CA PRO A 571 -11.54 16.28 -6.46
C PRO A 571 -12.77 17.17 -6.61
N MET A 572 -13.04 18.01 -5.61
CA MET A 572 -14.19 18.93 -5.64
C MET A 572 -14.12 19.91 -6.82
N VAL A 573 -12.94 20.44 -7.13
CA VAL A 573 -12.77 21.37 -8.26
C VAL A 573 -13.17 20.72 -9.59
N GLU A 574 -12.81 19.44 -9.79
CA GLU A 574 -13.21 18.68 -10.98
C GLU A 574 -14.73 18.51 -11.02
N TYR A 575 -15.34 18.17 -9.89
CA TYR A 575 -16.80 18.06 -9.78
C TYR A 575 -17.50 19.37 -10.16
N LEU A 576 -17.03 20.49 -9.62
CA LEU A 576 -17.62 21.81 -9.83
C LEU A 576 -17.45 22.28 -11.28
N MET A 577 -16.32 21.98 -11.93
CA MET A 577 -16.05 22.42 -13.31
C MET A 577 -16.62 21.47 -14.38
N SER A 578 -16.79 20.19 -14.06
CA SER A 578 -17.19 19.18 -15.04
C SER A 578 -18.64 19.34 -15.51
N SER A 579 -18.86 19.22 -16.83
CA SER A 579 -20.18 19.12 -17.43
C SER A 579 -20.73 17.68 -17.43
N LYS A 580 -19.90 16.69 -17.07
CA LYS A 580 -20.21 15.25 -17.13
C LYS A 580 -20.76 14.67 -15.81
N VAL A 581 -21.00 15.51 -14.80
CA VAL A 581 -21.41 15.09 -13.44
C VAL A 581 -22.92 14.91 -13.26
N GLN A 582 -23.66 14.71 -14.36
CA GLN A 582 -25.11 14.58 -14.29
C GLN A 582 -25.53 13.43 -13.38
N TYR A 583 -26.49 13.70 -12.47
CA TYR A 583 -26.97 12.76 -11.44
C TYR A 583 -25.91 12.29 -10.43
N GLN A 584 -24.76 12.97 -10.37
CA GLN A 584 -23.71 12.64 -9.42
C GLN A 584 -23.76 13.55 -8.20
N VAL A 585 -23.80 12.94 -7.02
CA VAL A 585 -23.73 13.64 -5.74
C VAL A 585 -22.30 13.67 -5.26
N PHE A 586 -21.86 14.80 -4.72
CA PHE A 586 -20.55 14.93 -4.09
C PHE A 586 -20.72 15.07 -2.58
N PHE A 587 -19.99 14.25 -1.82
CA PHE A 587 -19.92 14.32 -0.36
C PHE A 587 -18.62 15.00 0.06
N PRO A 588 -18.66 16.28 0.48
CA PRO A 588 -17.48 16.99 0.93
C PRO A 588 -16.81 16.34 2.12
N ASP A 589 -15.50 16.55 2.22
CA ASP A 589 -14.73 16.15 3.36
C ASP A 589 -15.22 16.83 4.67
N HIS A 590 -14.73 16.35 5.80
CA HIS A 590 -15.19 16.83 7.11
C HIS A 590 -14.82 18.29 7.40
N CYS A 591 -13.85 18.84 6.69
CA CYS A 591 -13.32 20.19 6.88
C CYS A 591 -14.00 21.23 5.97
N CYS A 592 -14.65 20.80 4.88
CA CYS A 592 -15.20 21.73 3.88
C CYS A 592 -16.40 22.56 4.39
N GLY A 593 -17.30 21.96 5.18
CA GLY A 593 -18.43 22.69 5.80
C GLY A 593 -19.84 22.22 5.40
N PRO A 594 -20.19 22.09 4.11
CA PRO A 594 -21.47 21.47 3.68
C PRO A 594 -21.46 19.95 3.85
N ASP A 595 -22.64 19.31 3.90
CA ASP A 595 -22.77 17.84 3.97
C ASP A 595 -22.90 17.21 2.57
N ILE A 596 -23.64 17.87 1.66
CA ILE A 596 -23.95 17.33 0.34
C ILE A 596 -23.87 18.47 -0.69
N LEU A 597 -23.23 18.18 -1.82
CA LEU A 597 -23.26 19.02 -3.01
C LEU A 597 -23.92 18.24 -4.16
N PHE A 598 -24.83 18.91 -4.86
CA PHE A 598 -25.42 18.39 -6.09
C PHE A 598 -25.42 19.46 -7.18
N LYS A 599 -24.78 19.19 -8.31
CA LYS A 599 -24.72 20.08 -9.47
C LYS A 599 -25.70 19.62 -10.55
N ASP A 600 -26.65 20.49 -10.90
CA ASP A 600 -27.54 20.33 -12.05
C ASP A 600 -27.31 21.48 -13.02
N ARG A 601 -26.62 21.19 -14.14
CA ARG A 601 -26.17 22.19 -15.12
C ARG A 601 -25.35 23.28 -14.41
N ASP A 602 -25.78 24.54 -14.47
CA ASP A 602 -25.10 25.69 -13.87
C ASP A 602 -25.59 26.00 -12.45
N THR A 603 -26.45 25.15 -11.86
CA THR A 603 -26.95 25.32 -10.50
C THR A 603 -26.30 24.33 -9.55
N LEU A 604 -25.65 24.85 -8.51
CA LEU A 604 -25.12 24.06 -7.40
C LEU A 604 -26.09 24.13 -6.20
N TYR A 605 -26.60 22.97 -5.81
CA TYR A 605 -27.36 22.78 -4.59
C TYR A 605 -26.41 22.43 -3.46
N ILE A 606 -26.39 23.26 -2.42
CA ILE A 606 -25.54 23.13 -1.25
C ILE A 606 -26.43 22.80 -0.07
N ILE A 607 -26.35 21.56 0.42
CA ILE A 607 -27.30 21.04 1.38
C ILE A 607 -26.59 20.74 2.70
N GLN A 608 -27.17 21.24 3.78
CA GLN A 608 -26.82 20.87 5.14
C GLN A 608 -27.93 20.00 5.74
N VAL A 609 -27.56 18.93 6.42
CA VAL A 609 -28.42 17.99 7.12
C VAL A 609 -28.31 18.26 8.62
N LYS A 610 -29.45 18.53 9.27
CA LYS A 610 -29.55 18.65 10.73
C LYS A 610 -30.70 17.78 11.24
N PHE A 611 -30.40 16.94 12.23
CA PHE A 611 -31.35 16.00 12.80
C PHE A 611 -31.79 16.38 14.21
N VAL A 612 -30.85 16.37 15.15
CA VAL A 612 -30.98 16.87 16.54
C VAL A 612 -29.70 17.64 16.87
N ASP A 613 -29.75 18.59 17.79
CA ASP A 613 -28.65 19.52 18.09
C ASP A 613 -27.30 18.85 18.43
N THR A 614 -27.32 17.58 18.81
CA THR A 614 -26.16 16.78 19.20
C THR A 614 -25.69 15.75 18.16
N ILE A 615 -26.49 15.47 17.11
CA ILE A 615 -26.11 14.53 16.04
C ILE A 615 -25.81 15.36 14.79
N THR A 616 -24.55 15.76 14.68
CA THR A 616 -23.92 16.20 13.44
C THR A 616 -22.84 15.18 13.10
N LYS A 617 -22.49 15.04 11.82
CA LYS A 617 -21.27 14.33 11.36
C LYS A 617 -20.16 14.54 12.40
N GLN A 618 -19.51 13.45 12.86
CA GLN A 618 -18.42 13.44 13.85
C GLN A 618 -17.83 14.84 14.02
N LYS A 619 -17.97 15.50 15.19
CA LYS A 619 -17.60 16.90 15.46
C LYS A 619 -16.57 17.42 14.44
N ARG A 620 -17.07 18.06 13.36
CA ARG A 620 -16.22 18.50 12.23
C ARG A 620 -15.00 19.22 12.79
N VAL A 621 -13.81 18.77 12.40
CA VAL A 621 -12.49 19.18 12.94
C VAL A 621 -12.34 20.70 12.85
N GLY A 622 -12.82 21.43 13.85
CA GLY A 622 -12.81 22.89 13.85
C GLY A 622 -13.62 23.60 12.75
N ALA A 623 -14.25 22.90 11.80
CA ALA A 623 -14.86 23.51 10.62
C ALA A 623 -16.24 24.16 10.84
N CYS A 624 -16.53 25.21 10.07
CA CYS A 624 -17.83 25.85 9.94
C CYS A 624 -18.84 24.88 9.32
N ASN A 625 -19.94 24.61 10.02
CA ASN A 625 -21.12 24.03 9.39
C ASN A 625 -21.84 25.14 8.60
N THR A 626 -21.83 25.04 7.27
CA THR A 626 -22.27 26.15 6.42
C THR A 626 -22.77 25.68 5.06
N THR A 627 -23.81 26.37 4.57
CA THR A 627 -24.24 26.32 3.17
C THR A 627 -23.71 27.49 2.36
N ASP A 628 -22.96 28.40 2.99
CA ASP A 628 -22.37 29.56 2.33
C ASP A 628 -21.05 29.18 1.66
N PRO A 629 -20.94 29.24 0.32
CA PRO A 629 -19.69 29.00 -0.40
C PRO A 629 -18.54 29.87 0.09
N GLN A 630 -18.80 31.07 0.64
CA GLN A 630 -17.77 31.97 1.14
C GLN A 630 -17.09 31.47 2.43
N HIS A 631 -17.71 30.52 3.10
CA HIS A 631 -17.21 29.94 4.35
C HIS A 631 -16.79 28.47 4.20
N PHE A 632 -16.68 27.95 2.98
CA PHE A 632 -16.14 26.60 2.78
C PHE A 632 -14.69 26.56 3.28
N TYR A 633 -14.33 25.49 3.99
CA TYR A 633 -13.07 25.36 4.74
C TYR A 633 -12.84 26.44 5.78
N GLY A 634 -13.88 27.17 6.22
CA GLY A 634 -13.76 28.18 7.27
C GLY A 634 -13.71 27.55 8.67
N ASN A 635 -12.88 28.08 9.55
CA ASN A 635 -12.81 27.72 10.96
C ASN A 635 -14.06 28.24 11.70
N ARG A 636 -14.68 27.38 12.51
CA ARG A 636 -15.93 27.66 13.22
C ARG A 636 -15.82 28.85 14.17
N LYS A 637 -14.67 29.00 14.84
CA LYS A 637 -14.41 30.02 15.86
C LYS A 637 -13.90 31.32 15.23
N THR A 638 -12.86 31.24 14.41
CA THR A 638 -12.16 32.43 13.89
C THR A 638 -12.73 32.94 12.57
N LYS A 639 -13.53 32.13 11.87
CA LYS A 639 -14.03 32.38 10.51
C LYS A 639 -12.95 32.48 9.42
N SER A 640 -11.67 32.45 9.77
CA SER A 640 -10.55 32.32 8.82
C SER A 640 -10.58 30.96 8.12
N VAL A 641 -9.82 30.80 7.04
CA VAL A 641 -9.63 29.47 6.43
C VAL A 641 -8.95 28.54 7.44
N LEU A 642 -9.35 27.27 7.46
CA LEU A 642 -8.71 26.21 8.22
C LEU A 642 -7.28 26.00 7.70
N ARG A 643 -6.33 25.89 8.61
CA ARG A 643 -4.94 25.64 8.24
C ARG A 643 -4.79 24.36 7.42
N GLY A 644 -4.03 24.45 6.33
CA GLY A 644 -3.79 23.36 5.39
C GLY A 644 -4.87 23.20 4.31
N HIS A 645 -5.87 24.09 4.29
CA HIS A 645 -6.94 24.13 3.29
C HIS A 645 -6.95 25.41 2.45
N GLU A 646 -5.98 26.30 2.62
CA GLU A 646 -5.86 27.56 1.88
C GLU A 646 -5.82 27.31 0.37
N ARG A 647 -4.97 26.38 -0.07
CA ARG A 647 -4.87 26.03 -1.49
C ARG A 647 -6.17 25.44 -2.04
N GLN A 648 -6.77 24.47 -1.34
CA GLN A 648 -8.04 23.87 -1.76
C GLN A 648 -9.13 24.93 -1.84
N ARG A 649 -9.13 25.88 -0.89
CA ARG A 649 -10.06 27.00 -0.84
C ARG A 649 -9.91 27.91 -2.07
N ASP A 650 -8.68 28.28 -2.38
CA ASP A 650 -8.35 29.15 -3.51
C ASP A 650 -8.68 28.47 -4.86
N GLU A 651 -8.49 27.15 -4.96
CA GLU A 651 -8.82 26.37 -6.14
C GLU A 651 -10.34 26.25 -6.40
N ILE A 652 -11.15 26.10 -5.34
CA ILE A 652 -12.61 25.93 -5.52
C ILE A 652 -13.37 27.25 -5.63
N LEU A 653 -12.83 28.34 -5.10
CA LEU A 653 -13.52 29.64 -5.05
C LEU A 653 -13.95 30.15 -6.45
N PRO A 654 -13.05 30.18 -7.45
CA PRO A 654 -13.44 30.55 -8.82
C PRO A 654 -14.47 29.61 -9.42
N ALA A 655 -14.35 28.29 -9.16
CA ALA A 655 -15.30 27.29 -9.64
C ALA A 655 -16.71 27.52 -9.07
N LEU A 656 -16.79 27.90 -7.79
CA LEU A 656 -18.04 28.24 -7.13
C LEU A 656 -18.65 29.53 -7.70
N GLN A 657 -17.86 30.57 -7.95
CA GLN A 657 -18.36 31.85 -8.48
C GLN A 657 -19.05 31.72 -9.85
N ASN A 658 -18.65 30.73 -10.65
CA ASN A 658 -19.24 30.47 -11.97
C ASN A 658 -20.59 29.73 -11.91
N LEU A 659 -21.05 29.32 -10.73
CA LEU A 659 -22.29 28.56 -10.56
C LEU A 659 -23.34 29.38 -9.82
N ARG A 660 -24.62 29.17 -10.15
CA ARG A 660 -25.75 29.68 -9.35
C ARG A 660 -25.91 28.81 -8.12
N HIS A 661 -26.01 29.41 -6.94
CA HIS A 661 -26.12 28.64 -5.69
C HIS A 661 -27.56 28.59 -5.20
N LYS A 662 -28.01 27.38 -4.84
CA LYS A 662 -29.20 27.17 -4.03
C LYS A 662 -28.78 26.55 -2.71
N ARG A 663 -29.07 27.27 -1.62
CA ARG A 663 -28.70 26.89 -0.26
C ARG A 663 -29.88 26.21 0.40
N LEU A 664 -29.69 24.98 0.88
CA LEU A 664 -30.75 24.19 1.48
C LEU A 664 -30.32 23.66 2.85
N VAL A 665 -31.28 23.60 3.76
CA VAL A 665 -31.09 22.94 5.05
C VAL A 665 -32.22 21.93 5.23
N PHE A 666 -31.86 20.66 5.34
CA PHE A 666 -32.74 19.62 5.83
C PHE A 666 -32.79 19.71 7.36
N LEU A 667 -33.98 20.00 7.90
CA LEU A 667 -34.26 20.06 9.33
C LEU A 667 -35.27 18.97 9.66
N HIS A 668 -34.86 17.98 10.45
CA HIS A 668 -35.74 16.87 10.80
C HIS A 668 -36.86 17.23 11.82
N THR A 669 -36.90 18.44 12.38
CA THR A 669 -37.89 18.83 13.42
C THR A 669 -38.28 20.31 13.39
N THR A 670 -39.21 20.71 14.29
CA THR A 670 -39.67 22.10 14.60
C THR A 670 -38.59 23.03 15.15
N THR A 671 -37.31 22.76 14.85
CA THR A 671 -36.20 23.63 15.20
C THR A 671 -36.44 24.97 14.51
N LYS A 672 -36.68 26.02 15.31
CA LYS A 672 -36.90 27.36 14.79
C LYS A 672 -35.73 27.74 13.88
N THR A 673 -36.03 28.35 12.75
CA THR A 673 -35.04 28.94 11.86
C THR A 673 -34.08 29.80 12.69
N THR A 674 -32.80 29.43 12.69
CA THR A 674 -31.78 30.21 13.41
C THR A 674 -31.47 31.50 12.66
N VAL A 675 -31.02 32.53 13.36
CA VAL A 675 -30.49 33.77 12.79
C VAL A 675 -29.44 33.42 11.70
N GLY A 676 -29.55 34.04 10.52
CA GLY A 676 -28.65 33.79 9.37
C GLY A 676 -29.16 32.79 8.30
N MET A 677 -30.44 32.42 8.31
CA MET A 677 -31.09 31.59 7.27
C MET A 677 -31.77 32.39 6.14
N GLU A 678 -31.50 33.69 6.02
CA GLU A 678 -32.01 34.48 4.88
C GLU A 678 -31.53 33.87 3.55
N LYS A 679 -32.47 33.67 2.61
CA LYS A 679 -32.23 33.02 1.30
C LYS A 679 -31.87 31.52 1.35
N VAL A 680 -32.07 30.85 2.48
CA VAL A 680 -31.88 29.40 2.63
C VAL A 680 -33.23 28.68 2.57
N THR A 681 -33.37 27.69 1.69
CA THR A 681 -34.58 26.86 1.61
C THR A 681 -34.56 25.79 2.71
N VAL A 682 -35.59 25.76 3.54
CA VAL A 682 -35.76 24.75 4.59
C VAL A 682 -36.59 23.59 4.08
N ILE A 683 -36.03 22.38 4.18
CA ILE A 683 -36.72 21.12 3.91
C ILE A 683 -37.01 20.46 5.25
N ASN A 684 -38.28 20.35 5.61
CA ASN A 684 -38.74 19.61 6.79
C ASN A 684 -40.09 18.93 6.49
N GLN A 685 -40.64 18.21 7.48
CA GLN A 685 -41.90 17.50 7.32
C GLN A 685 -43.09 18.46 7.05
N GLU A 686 -43.04 19.69 7.55
CA GLU A 686 -44.10 20.69 7.36
C GLU A 686 -44.05 21.33 5.96
N THR A 687 -42.86 21.72 5.50
CA THR A 687 -42.67 22.41 4.21
C THR A 687 -42.66 21.44 3.04
N GLN A 688 -42.19 20.20 3.23
CA GLN A 688 -42.10 19.17 2.21
C GLN A 688 -42.50 17.79 2.76
N PRO A 689 -43.79 17.58 3.11
CA PRO A 689 -44.26 16.31 3.70
C PRO A 689 -44.02 15.09 2.80
N LYS A 690 -43.99 15.30 1.48
CA LYS A 690 -43.77 14.25 0.46
C LYS A 690 -42.31 14.09 0.05
N PHE A 691 -41.36 14.72 0.74
CA PHE A 691 -39.94 14.72 0.35
C PHE A 691 -39.37 13.31 0.16
N PHE A 692 -39.75 12.35 1.01
CA PHE A 692 -39.27 10.98 0.92
C PHE A 692 -40.16 10.05 0.09
N ASP A 693 -41.28 10.51 -0.48
CA ASP A 693 -42.27 9.63 -1.14
C ASP A 693 -41.69 8.83 -2.32
N LYS A 694 -40.68 9.37 -3.01
CA LYS A 694 -39.96 8.66 -4.09
C LYS A 694 -39.08 7.52 -3.59
N LEU A 695 -38.73 7.54 -2.32
CA LEU A 695 -37.98 6.51 -1.64
C LEU A 695 -38.95 5.57 -0.91
N ASN A 696 -39.63 6.06 0.12
CA ASN A 696 -40.73 5.39 0.81
C ASN A 696 -41.51 6.39 1.69
N LYS A 697 -42.85 6.29 1.70
CA LYS A 697 -43.75 7.19 2.47
C LYS A 697 -43.55 7.11 3.99
N GLY A 698 -43.00 6.02 4.52
CA GLY A 698 -42.82 5.78 5.96
C GLY A 698 -41.59 6.44 6.59
N ILE A 699 -40.69 7.04 5.80
CA ILE A 699 -39.41 7.53 6.31
C ILE A 699 -39.57 8.62 7.37
N TRP A 700 -40.48 9.59 7.17
CA TRP A 700 -40.73 10.61 8.19
C TRP A 700 -41.12 10.02 9.55
N ALA A 701 -41.97 8.98 9.56
CA ALA A 701 -42.37 8.33 10.80
C ALA A 701 -41.20 7.61 11.49
N VAL A 702 -40.37 6.91 10.71
CA VAL A 702 -39.15 6.25 11.23
C VAL A 702 -38.19 7.25 11.84
N LEU A 703 -37.93 8.35 11.13
CA LEU A 703 -37.01 9.36 11.60
C LEU A 703 -37.54 10.04 12.89
N ASN A 704 -38.85 10.29 12.99
CA ASN A 704 -39.48 10.76 14.23
C ASN A 704 -39.28 9.78 15.39
N HIS A 705 -39.47 8.48 15.15
CA HIS A 705 -39.23 7.45 16.15
C HIS A 705 -37.77 7.42 16.63
N ILE A 706 -36.79 7.43 15.71
CA ILE A 706 -35.35 7.47 16.03
C ILE A 706 -35.05 8.67 16.95
N ARG A 707 -35.62 9.83 16.64
CA ARG A 707 -35.44 11.04 17.43
C ARG A 707 -35.99 10.86 18.85
N ASP A 708 -37.22 10.36 18.97
CA ASP A 708 -37.88 10.25 20.26
C ASP A 708 -37.13 9.28 21.18
N GLU A 709 -36.63 8.17 20.65
CA GLU A 709 -35.74 7.27 21.40
C GLU A 709 -34.41 7.92 21.79
N PHE A 710 -33.83 8.73 20.92
CA PHE A 710 -32.58 9.44 21.22
C PHE A 710 -32.77 10.48 22.33
N ASN A 711 -33.89 11.21 22.31
CA ASN A 711 -34.23 12.16 23.35
C ASN A 711 -34.57 11.47 24.69
N ALA A 712 -35.14 10.27 24.67
CA ALA A 712 -35.41 9.50 25.89
C ALA A 712 -34.13 8.97 26.58
N LYS A 713 -32.99 8.94 25.88
CA LYS A 713 -31.68 8.51 26.41
C LYS A 713 -30.80 9.66 26.91
N LYS A 714 -31.20 10.92 26.67
CA LYS A 714 -30.59 12.10 27.27
C LYS A 714 -31.21 12.35 28.64
#